data_AF-A0A8C6DDB1-F1
#
_entry.id   AF-A0A8C6DDB1-F1
#
_cell.length_a   1.000
_cell.length_b   1.000
_cell.length_c   1.000
_cell.angle_alpha   90.00
_cell.angle_beta   90.00
_cell.angle_gamma   90.00
#
_symmetry.space_group_name_H-M   'P 1'
#
loop_
_entity.id
_entity.type
_entity.pdbx_description
1 polymer ?
#
loop_
_entity_poly.entity_id
_entity_poly.type
_entity_poly.pdbx_seq_one_letter_code
_entity_poly.pdbx_strand_id
1 'polypeptide(L)'
;MPDALYVRRQRLRLLCVPPGPQVQSKRCDVKTKFVTHIPCTPCPAIKKRVCPLGWIRAFPEKISQDCRYEVQLGDSLLSMSGCSLECWKDVVQKACCPGYWGSQCYECPGGAETPCNGHGTCLDGIEGNGTCVCQENFGGSACQECRDPNRFGPDCQSVCSCVYGVCRHGPRGDGSCLCFAGYAGARCDQELLTCQALNCPRNSHCSEEAPFCSCLPGYTQQGGKCQASDPCRPSPCSPLAQCSVGPRGQAQCRCPENYHGDGTVCLPQDPCLTNNGGCPSNSTLCLYRRPGQASCSCKPGLVSIAHDSSAGCFAHCSAFSCDRSATCQVTPDGKTSCVCKEGEVGDGRACYGHLLHEVQKASQTSMLLRLRGTFAMLDQGCREILSTSGPFTVLAPLISSRTMNASVAQQLCRQHIIAGQHMLEEAGTQAPRRWWTLAGQEITVSFSRFRYTYKYEDQPQQTFTIHRANYPAANGLFHVVTALRSQPPPELPEDPKRTIGQILASNEVFSRFETILENCGLPSFLDGPGPFTVFAPSNEAVDGLRDGRLVYLFTAGLSKLQELVRHHVYNHGQLTVEKLISKGRVLTMANQILAVNISEEGRLLLGPEGVPLRRVDVLAANGVIHMLEGILLPPTILPILPKLCNEKQHAVVAVSLYPLSSSWDALSPPPLPLLW
;
A
#
# COMPACT_ATOMS: atom_id res chain seq x y z
N MET A 1 -18.46 -53.34 49.51
CA MET A 1 -18.36 -52.71 50.84
C MET A 1 -17.02 -52.02 50.95
N PRO A 2 -16.96 -50.85 51.60
CA PRO A 2 -16.16 -49.71 51.16
C PRO A 2 -15.03 -49.34 52.14
N ASP A 3 -14.04 -48.58 51.68
CA ASP A 3 -13.24 -47.73 52.57
C ASP A 3 -13.30 -46.28 52.10
N ALA A 4 -13.82 -45.45 53.00
CA ALA A 4 -14.17 -44.06 52.83
C ALA A 4 -12.97 -43.16 53.16
N LEU A 5 -12.65 -42.22 52.27
CA LEU A 5 -11.80 -41.07 52.60
C LEU A 5 -12.59 -39.77 52.42
N TYR A 6 -12.81 -39.14 53.55
CA TYR A 6 -13.54 -37.91 53.81
C TYR A 6 -13.09 -36.74 52.92
N VAL A 7 -13.98 -36.25 52.06
CA VAL A 7 -13.85 -34.90 51.49
C VAL A 7 -14.47 -33.90 52.46
N ARG A 8 -13.63 -33.23 53.26
CA ARG A 8 -14.04 -32.04 54.02
C ARG A 8 -14.46 -30.95 53.03
N ARG A 9 -15.77 -30.77 52.83
CA ARG A 9 -16.33 -29.55 52.24
C ARG A 9 -16.11 -28.40 53.22
N GLN A 10 -14.97 -27.74 53.12
CA GLN A 10 -14.78 -26.42 53.69
C GLN A 10 -15.64 -25.45 52.86
N ARG A 11 -16.80 -25.05 53.41
CA ARG A 11 -17.50 -23.85 52.94
C ARG A 11 -16.60 -22.66 53.27
N LEU A 12 -15.69 -22.30 52.35
CA LEU A 12 -15.23 -20.92 52.30
C LEU A 12 -16.44 -20.08 51.89
N ARG A 13 -17.01 -19.38 52.86
CA ARG A 13 -17.79 -18.18 52.58
C ARG A 13 -16.83 -17.23 51.87
N LEU A 14 -16.87 -17.22 50.53
CA LEU A 14 -16.48 -16.06 49.75
C LEU A 14 -17.40 -14.94 50.24
N LEU A 15 -16.85 -14.08 51.09
CA LEU A 15 -17.39 -12.75 51.31
C LEU A 15 -17.37 -12.09 49.94
N CYS A 16 -18.53 -12.06 49.27
CA CYS A 16 -18.76 -11.13 48.17
C CYS A 16 -18.64 -9.73 48.77
N VAL A 17 -17.44 -9.15 48.67
CA VAL A 17 -17.27 -7.70 48.74
C VAL A 17 -18.01 -7.16 47.51
N PRO A 18 -19.03 -6.32 47.66
CA PRO A 18 -19.68 -5.72 46.50
C PRO A 18 -18.63 -4.91 45.73
N PRO A 19 -18.61 -4.94 44.39
CA PRO A 19 -17.77 -4.03 43.64
C PRO A 19 -18.19 -2.61 44.03
N GLY A 20 -17.25 -1.81 44.54
CA GLY A 20 -17.47 -0.37 44.65
C GLY A 20 -17.87 0.18 43.28
N PRO A 21 -18.70 1.24 43.22
CA PRO A 21 -19.21 1.75 41.96
C PRO A 21 -18.04 2.10 41.03
N GLN A 22 -17.93 1.37 39.92
CA GLN A 22 -16.94 1.63 38.89
C GLN A 22 -17.32 2.93 38.19
N VAL A 23 -16.39 3.88 38.12
CA VAL A 23 -16.57 5.09 37.31
C VAL A 23 -16.84 4.65 35.87
N GLN A 24 -18.03 4.95 35.35
CA GLN A 24 -18.42 4.55 34.00
C GLN A 24 -17.58 5.33 32.99
N SER A 25 -16.94 4.60 32.07
CA SER A 25 -16.11 5.16 31.01
C SER A 25 -16.46 4.51 29.69
N LYS A 26 -16.64 5.32 28.64
CA LYS A 26 -17.02 4.82 27.32
C LYS A 26 -16.32 5.59 26.20
N ARG A 27 -15.54 4.87 25.40
CA ARG A 27 -14.87 5.39 24.20
C ARG A 27 -15.70 5.11 22.95
N CYS A 28 -15.69 6.06 22.03
CA CYS A 28 -16.24 5.96 20.68
C CYS A 28 -15.12 6.25 19.67
N ASP A 29 -13.96 5.65 19.90
CA ASP A 29 -12.79 5.82 19.04
C ASP A 29 -13.12 5.46 17.59
N VAL A 30 -12.76 6.33 16.65
CA VAL A 30 -12.96 6.10 15.22
C VAL A 30 -11.70 5.46 14.66
N LYS A 31 -11.85 4.27 14.10
CA LYS A 31 -10.77 3.57 13.40
C LYS A 31 -10.84 3.89 11.91
N THR A 32 -9.82 4.56 11.39
CA THR A 32 -9.71 4.85 9.96
C THR A 32 -8.52 4.11 9.38
N LYS A 33 -8.77 3.34 8.32
CA LYS A 33 -7.72 2.62 7.58
C LYS A 33 -7.18 3.52 6.47
N PHE A 34 -5.89 3.83 6.54
CA PHE A 34 -5.17 4.51 5.47
C PHE A 34 -4.46 3.48 4.59
N VAL A 35 -4.47 3.71 3.29
CA VAL A 35 -3.78 2.89 2.30
C VAL A 35 -2.81 3.78 1.52
N THR A 36 -1.62 3.27 1.26
CA THR A 36 -0.59 3.95 0.48
C THR A 36 0.17 2.92 -0.36
N HIS A 37 0.90 3.39 -1.35
CA HIS A 37 1.71 2.55 -2.24
C HIS A 37 3.16 3.00 -2.16
N ILE A 38 4.10 2.04 -2.06
CA ILE A 38 5.52 2.39 -2.11
C ILE A 38 5.91 2.88 -3.52
N PRO A 39 6.99 3.67 -3.65
CA PRO A 39 7.50 4.06 -4.97
C PRO A 39 7.73 2.85 -5.88
N CYS A 40 7.46 3.03 -7.17
CA CYS A 40 7.64 1.98 -8.16
C CYS A 40 9.11 1.53 -8.22
N THR A 41 9.33 0.22 -8.30
CA THR A 41 10.67 -0.40 -8.27
C THR A 41 10.74 -1.56 -9.25
N PRO A 42 11.93 -2.06 -9.65
CA PRO A 42 12.04 -3.34 -10.33
C PRO A 42 11.28 -4.44 -9.57
N CYS A 43 10.41 -5.18 -10.27
CA CYS A 43 9.60 -6.25 -9.67
C CYS A 43 10.42 -7.30 -8.91
N PRO A 44 11.62 -7.73 -9.37
CA PRO A 44 12.44 -8.67 -8.61
C PRO A 44 12.91 -8.13 -7.24
N ALA A 45 12.92 -6.81 -7.05
CA ALA A 45 13.25 -6.18 -5.77
C ALA A 45 12.05 -6.09 -4.82
N ILE A 46 10.81 -6.26 -5.30
CA ILE A 46 9.59 -5.95 -4.54
C ILE A 46 9.47 -6.75 -3.24
N LYS A 47 9.82 -8.04 -3.26
CA LYS A 47 9.72 -8.93 -2.09
C LYS A 47 10.57 -8.42 -0.91
N LYS A 48 11.68 -7.73 -1.20
CA LYS A 48 12.60 -7.18 -0.20
C LYS A 48 12.20 -5.77 0.28
N ARG A 49 11.26 -5.10 -0.40
CA ARG A 49 10.84 -3.73 -0.04
C ARG A 49 9.99 -3.72 1.22
N VAL A 50 10.32 -2.85 2.17
CA VAL A 50 9.55 -2.75 3.42
C VAL A 50 8.59 -1.56 3.31
N CYS A 51 7.39 -1.70 3.89
CA CYS A 51 6.49 -0.56 4.05
C CYS A 51 7.15 0.54 4.89
N PRO A 52 6.77 1.82 4.68
CA PRO A 52 7.27 2.91 5.51
C PRO A 52 7.04 2.63 7.01
N LEU A 53 7.89 3.19 7.87
CA LEU A 53 7.79 2.97 9.32
C LEU A 53 6.37 3.26 9.85
N GLY A 54 5.81 2.30 10.58
CA GLY A 54 4.45 2.37 11.13
C GLY A 54 3.34 1.96 10.15
N TRP A 55 3.68 1.58 8.92
CA TRP A 55 2.76 0.96 7.96
C TRP A 55 3.01 -0.54 7.87
N ILE A 56 1.97 -1.29 7.57
CA ILE A 56 1.94 -2.75 7.54
C ILE A 56 1.72 -3.20 6.09
N ARG A 57 2.35 -4.30 5.69
CA ARG A 57 2.07 -4.93 4.39
C ARG A 57 0.62 -5.44 4.36
N ALA A 58 -0.07 -5.24 3.24
CA ALA A 58 -1.35 -5.89 3.03
C ALA A 58 -1.17 -7.42 3.00
N PHE A 59 -2.08 -8.17 3.63
CA PHE A 59 -2.14 -9.62 3.51
C PHE A 59 -3.53 -10.06 3.00
N PRO A 60 -3.63 -10.80 1.88
CA PRO A 60 -2.54 -11.20 0.99
C PRO A 60 -1.80 -10.00 0.36
N GLU A 61 -0.53 -10.19 -0.02
CA GLU A 61 0.28 -9.12 -0.62
C GLU A 61 -0.39 -8.63 -1.90
N LYS A 62 -0.70 -7.33 -1.95
CA LYS A 62 -1.21 -6.67 -3.15
C LYS A 62 -0.07 -5.93 -3.81
N ILE A 63 0.41 -6.49 -4.92
CA ILE A 63 1.47 -5.93 -5.73
C ILE A 63 0.82 -5.44 -7.03
N SER A 64 0.87 -4.14 -7.27
CA SER A 64 0.50 -3.56 -8.56
C SER A 64 1.68 -3.66 -9.51
N GLN A 65 1.43 -4.10 -10.74
CA GLN A 65 2.37 -4.06 -11.87
C GLN A 65 2.09 -2.87 -12.81
N ASP A 66 1.07 -2.08 -12.50
CA ASP A 66 0.66 -0.90 -13.27
C ASP A 66 1.41 0.35 -12.77
N CYS A 67 2.73 0.28 -12.81
CA CYS A 67 3.59 1.42 -12.53
C CYS A 67 4.86 1.37 -13.38
N ARG A 68 5.47 2.53 -13.60
CA ARG A 68 6.77 2.64 -14.25
C ARG A 68 7.75 3.35 -13.34
N TYR A 69 9.02 2.96 -13.43
CA TYR A 69 10.13 3.64 -12.78
C TYR A 69 11.13 4.10 -13.83
N GLU A 70 11.87 5.15 -13.49
CA GLU A 70 12.83 5.76 -14.38
C GLU A 70 14.24 5.67 -13.79
N VAL A 71 15.22 5.46 -14.64
CA VAL A 71 16.64 5.46 -14.25
C VAL A 71 17.49 6.06 -15.35
N GLN A 72 18.41 6.92 -14.96
CA GLN A 72 19.41 7.52 -15.85
C GLN A 72 20.63 6.60 -15.92
N LEU A 73 20.92 6.05 -17.09
CA LEU A 73 22.09 5.18 -17.32
C LEU A 73 22.94 5.75 -18.46
N GLY A 74 24.07 6.36 -18.11
CA GLY A 74 24.85 7.17 -19.06
C GLY A 74 24.01 8.37 -19.52
N ASP A 75 23.94 8.58 -20.83
CA ASP A 75 23.13 9.66 -21.42
C ASP A 75 21.66 9.27 -21.64
N SER A 76 21.28 8.03 -21.33
CA SER A 76 19.95 7.48 -21.60
C SER A 76 19.05 7.50 -20.36
N LEU A 77 17.88 8.15 -20.46
CA LEU A 77 16.80 8.01 -19.48
C LEU A 77 15.90 6.82 -19.88
N LEU A 78 15.91 5.76 -19.08
CA LEU A 78 15.10 4.56 -19.32
C LEU A 78 13.84 4.57 -18.47
N SER A 79 12.68 4.35 -19.08
CA SER A 79 11.39 4.17 -18.39
C SER A 79 10.90 2.73 -18.53
N MET A 80 10.85 2.00 -17.43
CA MET A 80 10.55 0.56 -17.39
C MET A 80 9.33 0.24 -16.53
N SER A 81 8.61 -0.82 -16.87
CA SER A 81 7.57 -1.38 -16.02
C SER A 81 8.17 -1.87 -14.70
N GLY A 82 7.49 -1.58 -13.60
CA GLY A 82 7.89 -1.98 -12.27
C GLY A 82 6.72 -2.45 -11.44
N CYS A 83 7.00 -2.69 -10.16
CA CYS A 83 6.03 -3.11 -9.19
C CYS A 83 5.95 -2.12 -8.03
N SER A 84 4.75 -1.99 -7.46
CA SER A 84 4.50 -1.24 -6.24
C SER A 84 3.69 -2.08 -5.25
N LEU A 85 4.08 -2.04 -3.99
CA LEU A 85 3.44 -2.77 -2.89
C LEU A 85 2.44 -1.86 -2.16
N GLU A 86 1.22 -2.35 -1.96
CA GLU A 86 0.23 -1.72 -1.10
C GLU A 86 0.59 -1.88 0.38
N CYS A 87 0.64 -0.76 1.09
CA CYS A 87 0.87 -0.68 2.52
C CYS A 87 -0.35 -0.02 3.18
N TRP A 88 -0.73 -0.48 4.37
CA TRP A 88 -1.87 0.09 5.09
C TRP A 88 -1.52 0.35 6.55
N LYS A 89 -2.28 1.25 7.18
CA LYS A 89 -2.16 1.57 8.60
C LYS A 89 -3.53 1.95 9.16
N ASP A 90 -3.86 1.42 10.33
CA ASP A 90 -4.99 1.91 11.10
C ASP A 90 -4.56 3.08 11.98
N VAL A 91 -5.27 4.18 11.87
CA VAL A 91 -5.15 5.32 12.78
C VAL A 91 -6.42 5.36 13.60
N VAL A 92 -6.26 5.26 14.91
CA VAL A 92 -7.36 5.38 15.87
C VAL A 92 -7.43 6.83 16.32
N GLN A 93 -8.44 7.55 15.85
CA GLN A 93 -8.77 8.85 16.40
C GLN A 93 -9.52 8.62 17.71
N LYS A 94 -8.85 8.93 18.82
CA LYS A 94 -9.44 8.76 20.15
C LYS A 94 -10.62 9.72 20.30
N ALA A 95 -11.76 9.21 20.73
CA ALA A 95 -12.96 10.02 20.94
C ALA A 95 -13.80 9.43 22.07
N CYS A 96 -14.49 10.30 22.79
CA CYS A 96 -15.47 9.91 23.78
C CYS A 96 -16.85 9.77 23.13
N CYS A 97 -17.66 8.85 23.63
CA CYS A 97 -19.05 8.81 23.24
C CYS A 97 -19.79 10.06 23.75
N PRO A 98 -20.92 10.45 23.14
CA PRO A 98 -21.74 11.54 23.65
C PRO A 98 -22.07 11.36 25.14
N GLY A 99 -21.94 12.43 25.93
CA GLY A 99 -22.12 12.37 27.38
C GLY A 99 -20.92 11.80 28.17
N TYR A 100 -19.76 11.63 27.52
CA TYR A 100 -18.50 11.23 28.15
C TYR A 100 -17.36 12.19 27.79
N TRP A 101 -16.40 12.36 28.69
CA TRP A 101 -15.41 13.44 28.57
C TRP A 101 -14.01 13.12 29.11
N GLY A 102 -13.03 13.90 28.67
CA GLY A 102 -11.64 13.81 29.11
C GLY A 102 -10.87 12.65 28.49
N SER A 103 -9.57 12.54 28.81
CA SER A 103 -8.67 11.56 28.18
C SER A 103 -9.08 10.10 28.40
N GLN A 104 -9.83 9.83 29.47
CA GLN A 104 -10.38 8.51 29.82
C GLN A 104 -11.89 8.37 29.54
N CYS A 105 -12.53 9.38 28.95
CA CYS A 105 -13.96 9.38 28.62
C CYS A 105 -14.84 8.99 29.82
N TYR A 106 -14.72 9.76 30.90
CA TYR A 106 -15.56 9.63 32.08
C TYR A 106 -16.99 10.08 31.78
N GLU A 107 -17.96 9.43 32.41
CA GLU A 107 -19.35 9.84 32.31
C GLU A 107 -19.56 11.28 32.80
N CYS A 108 -20.34 12.07 32.07
CA CYS A 108 -20.74 13.41 32.49
C CYS A 108 -21.55 13.38 33.80
N PRO A 109 -21.44 14.42 34.65
CA PRO A 109 -22.26 14.51 35.85
C PRO A 109 -23.76 14.43 35.49
N GLY A 110 -24.56 13.67 36.26
CA GLY A 110 -25.98 13.43 35.94
C GLY A 110 -26.25 12.26 34.97
N GLY A 111 -25.20 11.61 34.44
CA GLY A 111 -25.28 10.42 33.60
C GLY A 111 -25.07 10.73 32.11
N ALA A 112 -24.65 9.74 31.33
CA ALA A 112 -24.39 9.90 29.90
C ALA A 112 -25.66 10.05 29.05
N GLU A 113 -26.77 9.44 29.49
CA GLU A 113 -28.07 9.55 28.80
C GLU A 113 -28.73 10.92 29.02
N THR A 114 -28.56 11.49 30.22
CA THR A 114 -29.09 12.81 30.59
C THR A 114 -27.99 13.66 31.24
N PRO A 115 -26.99 14.12 30.47
CA PRO A 115 -25.90 14.93 31.00
C PRO A 115 -26.43 16.16 31.75
N CYS A 116 -25.80 16.48 32.87
CA CYS A 116 -26.18 17.57 33.76
C CYS A 116 -27.63 17.45 34.24
N ASN A 117 -28.07 16.22 34.53
CA ASN A 117 -29.43 15.86 34.94
C ASN A 117 -30.52 16.36 33.95
N GLY A 118 -30.16 16.62 32.69
CA GLY A 118 -31.08 17.18 31.69
C GLY A 118 -31.32 18.70 31.81
N HIS A 119 -30.67 19.38 32.75
CA HIS A 119 -30.85 20.80 33.05
C HIS A 119 -29.63 21.66 32.70
N GLY A 120 -28.77 21.16 31.80
CA GLY A 120 -27.56 21.85 31.37
C GLY A 120 -26.88 21.16 30.20
N THR A 121 -25.73 21.72 29.79
CA THR A 121 -24.87 21.12 28.77
C THR A 121 -23.55 20.72 29.40
N CYS A 122 -23.14 19.47 29.20
CA CYS A 122 -21.83 18.99 29.64
C CYS A 122 -20.77 19.38 28.62
N LEU A 123 -19.62 19.88 29.07
CA LEU A 123 -18.43 20.03 28.23
C LEU A 123 -17.80 18.65 28.00
N ASP A 124 -18.41 17.90 27.08
CA ASP A 124 -18.04 16.53 26.76
C ASP A 124 -16.97 16.42 25.66
N GLY A 125 -16.57 15.20 25.30
CA GLY A 125 -15.48 14.94 24.37
C GLY A 125 -14.09 14.86 25.02
N ILE A 126 -13.08 14.46 24.23
CA ILE A 126 -11.75 14.10 24.78
C ILE A 126 -10.97 15.30 25.34
N GLU A 127 -11.22 16.50 24.81
CA GLU A 127 -10.68 17.77 25.30
C GLU A 127 -11.62 18.44 26.33
N GLY A 128 -12.84 17.93 26.46
CA GLY A 128 -13.81 18.39 27.44
C GLY A 128 -13.36 18.11 28.86
N ASN A 129 -13.78 18.95 29.80
CA ASN A 129 -13.46 18.82 31.23
C ASN A 129 -14.70 18.43 32.07
N GLY A 130 -15.80 18.05 31.41
CA GLY A 130 -17.04 17.60 32.03
C GLY A 130 -17.76 18.58 32.92
N THR A 131 -17.38 19.86 32.86
CA THR A 131 -18.10 20.90 33.59
C THR A 131 -19.51 20.99 33.03
N CYS A 132 -20.49 20.94 33.92
CA CYS A 132 -21.88 21.20 33.57
C CYS A 132 -22.14 22.70 33.55
N VAL A 133 -22.54 23.21 32.38
CA VAL A 133 -23.05 24.56 32.23
C VAL A 133 -24.56 24.52 32.45
N CYS A 134 -25.00 24.91 33.65
CA CYS A 134 -26.40 24.84 34.04
C CYS A 134 -27.25 25.93 33.38
N GLN A 135 -28.50 25.58 33.08
CA GLN A 135 -29.55 26.53 32.69
C GLN A 135 -29.85 27.49 33.84
N GLU A 136 -30.45 28.64 33.54
CA GLU A 136 -30.52 29.82 34.43
C GLU A 136 -31.05 29.54 35.86
N ASN A 137 -32.04 28.65 36.00
CA ASN A 137 -32.71 28.32 37.26
C ASN A 137 -32.08 27.14 38.04
N PHE A 138 -31.10 26.45 37.46
CA PHE A 138 -30.49 25.25 38.04
C PHE A 138 -29.07 25.53 38.54
N GLY A 139 -28.64 24.75 39.51
CA GLY A 139 -27.36 24.88 40.19
C GLY A 139 -26.81 23.54 40.68
N GLY A 140 -25.62 23.60 41.26
CA GLY A 140 -24.83 22.42 41.60
C GLY A 140 -23.90 21.98 40.47
N SER A 141 -22.93 21.12 40.78
CA SER A 141 -21.91 20.63 39.85
C SER A 141 -22.44 19.74 38.73
N ALA A 142 -23.64 19.19 38.89
CA ALA A 142 -24.36 18.41 37.89
C ALA A 142 -25.73 19.02 37.52
N CYS A 143 -26.00 20.28 37.88
CA CYS A 143 -27.32 20.93 37.71
C CYS A 143 -28.47 20.17 38.40
N GLN A 144 -28.16 19.50 39.51
CA GLN A 144 -29.11 18.66 40.25
C GLN A 144 -29.98 19.43 41.24
N GLU A 145 -29.67 20.70 41.50
CA GLU A 145 -30.34 21.56 42.47
C GLU A 145 -31.01 22.75 41.79
N CYS A 146 -32.00 23.33 42.47
CA CYS A 146 -32.46 24.67 42.11
C CYS A 146 -31.40 25.68 42.54
N ARG A 147 -31.10 26.65 41.68
CA ARG A 147 -30.15 27.72 42.00
C ARG A 147 -30.60 28.56 43.19
N ASP A 148 -31.91 28.78 43.30
CA ASP A 148 -32.56 29.37 44.46
C ASP A 148 -33.03 28.26 45.41
N PRO A 149 -32.51 28.20 46.66
CA PRO A 149 -32.85 27.14 47.60
C PRO A 149 -34.32 27.17 48.06
N ASN A 150 -35.05 28.26 47.80
CA ASN A 150 -36.47 28.37 48.13
C ASN A 150 -37.39 27.94 46.98
N ARG A 151 -36.86 27.33 45.91
CA ARG A 151 -37.65 26.91 44.75
C ARG A 151 -37.76 25.39 44.63
N PHE A 152 -38.86 24.95 44.02
CA PHE A 152 -39.17 23.55 43.81
C PHE A 152 -39.87 23.30 42.48
N GLY A 153 -40.02 22.02 42.13
CA GLY A 153 -40.66 21.55 40.90
C GLY A 153 -39.66 21.39 39.75
N PRO A 154 -40.08 20.70 38.67
CA PRO A 154 -39.17 20.25 37.59
C PRO A 154 -38.42 21.38 36.89
N ASP A 155 -38.98 22.59 36.86
CA ASP A 155 -38.39 23.79 36.25
C ASP A 155 -37.79 24.78 37.27
N CYS A 156 -37.81 24.43 38.56
CA CYS A 156 -37.39 25.31 39.67
C CYS A 156 -38.08 26.68 39.67
N GLN A 157 -39.35 26.75 39.26
CA GLN A 157 -40.10 28.01 39.19
C GLN A 157 -40.97 28.25 40.43
N SER A 158 -41.52 27.19 41.02
CA SER A 158 -42.45 27.28 42.15
C SER A 158 -41.70 27.68 43.42
N VAL A 159 -42.29 28.58 44.21
CA VAL A 159 -41.66 29.12 45.43
C VAL A 159 -42.24 28.45 46.66
N CYS A 160 -41.36 27.95 47.52
CA CYS A 160 -41.70 27.41 48.83
C CYS A 160 -42.37 28.47 49.70
N SER A 161 -43.47 28.10 50.33
CA SER A 161 -44.29 29.03 51.12
C SER A 161 -44.38 28.66 52.60
N CYS A 162 -43.54 27.74 53.07
CA CYS A 162 -43.50 27.26 54.45
C CYS A 162 -43.14 28.39 55.42
N VAL A 163 -43.95 28.59 56.45
CA VAL A 163 -43.73 29.63 57.46
C VAL A 163 -42.86 29.07 58.58
N TYR A 164 -43.32 28.02 59.27
CA TYR A 164 -42.55 27.32 60.31
C TYR A 164 -42.29 25.87 59.91
N GLY A 165 -41.55 25.68 58.81
CA GLY A 165 -41.19 24.34 58.34
C GLY A 165 -40.09 24.34 57.29
N VAL A 166 -39.58 23.15 56.98
CA VAL A 166 -38.60 22.92 55.90
C VAL A 166 -39.35 22.52 54.65
N CYS A 167 -39.13 23.24 53.56
CA CYS A 167 -39.70 22.89 52.27
C CYS A 167 -38.96 21.71 51.62
N ARG A 168 -39.73 20.79 51.02
CA ARG A 168 -39.20 19.85 50.02
C ARG A 168 -38.90 20.61 48.72
N HIS A 169 -37.76 21.30 48.73
CA HIS A 169 -37.23 22.12 47.65
C HIS A 169 -36.45 21.29 46.61
N GLY A 170 -36.02 21.93 45.53
CA GLY A 170 -35.25 21.29 44.46
C GLY A 170 -36.10 20.77 43.29
N PRO A 171 -35.47 20.26 42.21
CA PRO A 171 -36.16 19.88 40.97
C PRO A 171 -37.17 18.73 41.14
N ARG A 172 -36.92 17.82 42.09
CA ARG A 172 -37.82 16.72 42.46
C ARG A 172 -38.74 17.06 43.64
N GLY A 173 -38.61 18.27 44.18
CA GLY A 173 -39.41 18.75 45.29
C GLY A 173 -40.85 18.99 44.87
N ASP A 174 -41.79 18.60 45.72
CA ASP A 174 -43.22 18.83 45.55
C ASP A 174 -43.69 20.11 46.26
N GLY A 175 -42.77 20.82 46.93
CA GLY A 175 -43.07 22.04 47.68
C GLY A 175 -43.82 21.80 48.99
N SER A 176 -44.04 20.52 49.35
CA SER A 176 -44.66 20.19 50.63
C SER A 176 -43.79 20.66 51.79
N CYS A 177 -44.43 21.19 52.81
CA CYS A 177 -43.77 21.69 54.00
C CYS A 177 -43.71 20.60 55.05
N LEU A 178 -42.49 20.25 55.47
CA LEU A 178 -42.29 19.49 56.69
C LEU A 178 -42.31 20.47 57.85
N CYS A 179 -43.42 20.50 58.58
CA CYS A 179 -43.61 21.46 59.67
C CYS A 179 -42.66 21.20 60.84
N PHE A 180 -42.14 22.29 61.38
CA PHE A 180 -41.50 22.26 62.68
C PHE A 180 -42.56 21.92 63.74
N ALA A 181 -42.16 21.21 64.79
CA ALA A 181 -43.10 20.77 65.80
C ALA A 181 -43.84 21.92 66.48
N GLY A 182 -45.10 21.63 66.83
CA GLY A 182 -46.03 22.63 67.34
C GLY A 182 -46.70 23.44 66.23
N TYR A 183 -46.33 23.23 64.97
CA TYR A 183 -46.97 23.84 63.81
C TYR A 183 -47.54 22.78 62.87
N ALA A 184 -48.72 23.04 62.33
CA ALA A 184 -49.47 22.20 61.41
C ALA A 184 -50.03 23.02 60.24
N GLY A 185 -50.71 22.35 59.32
CA GLY A 185 -51.24 22.95 58.09
C GLY A 185 -50.27 22.87 56.91
N ALA A 186 -50.79 23.04 55.70
CA ALA A 186 -50.02 22.86 54.45
C ALA A 186 -48.80 23.80 54.31
N ARG A 187 -48.81 24.93 55.03
CA ARG A 187 -47.72 25.91 55.07
C ARG A 187 -47.04 25.99 56.45
N CYS A 188 -47.43 25.12 57.38
CA CYS A 188 -46.89 25.10 58.75
C CYS A 188 -47.08 26.44 59.47
N ASP A 189 -48.28 26.99 59.35
CA ASP A 189 -48.70 28.29 59.88
C ASP A 189 -49.69 28.18 61.04
N GLN A 190 -50.12 26.97 61.40
CA GLN A 190 -51.12 26.73 62.45
C GLN A 190 -50.45 26.19 63.73
N GLU A 191 -50.52 26.92 64.84
CA GLU A 191 -49.99 26.44 66.13
C GLU A 191 -50.89 25.37 66.79
N LEU A 192 -50.32 24.23 67.18
CA LEU A 192 -51.00 23.11 67.83
C LEU A 192 -51.16 23.38 69.34
N LEU A 193 -52.40 23.49 69.81
CA LEU A 193 -52.73 23.76 71.23
C LEU A 193 -52.10 22.75 72.21
N THR A 194 -51.93 21.49 71.81
CA THR A 194 -51.44 20.40 72.67
C THR A 194 -49.92 20.49 72.94
N CYS A 195 -49.14 21.06 72.02
CA CYS A 195 -47.69 21.20 72.18
C CYS A 195 -47.29 22.50 72.91
N GLN A 196 -48.23 23.43 73.14
CA GLN A 196 -48.01 24.66 73.93
C GLN A 196 -47.70 24.39 75.41
N ALA A 197 -48.04 23.19 75.92
CA ALA A 197 -47.84 22.77 77.32
C ALA A 197 -46.65 21.80 77.54
N LEU A 198 -45.95 21.36 76.48
CA LEU A 198 -44.86 20.36 76.57
C LEU A 198 -43.47 21.02 76.41
N ASN A 199 -42.62 20.92 77.44
CA ASN A 199 -41.23 21.39 77.40
C ASN A 199 -40.30 20.35 76.73
N CYS A 200 -40.27 20.32 75.40
CA CYS A 200 -39.39 19.42 74.65
C CYS A 200 -37.89 19.83 74.72
N PRO A 201 -36.95 18.85 74.79
CA PRO A 201 -35.51 19.14 74.79
C PRO A 201 -35.04 19.79 73.48
N ARG A 202 -33.93 20.54 73.52
CA ARG A 202 -33.34 21.18 72.31
C ARG A 202 -33.14 20.15 71.18
N ASN A 203 -33.46 20.56 69.95
CA ASN A 203 -33.42 19.75 68.73
C ASN A 203 -34.41 18.57 68.67
N SER A 204 -35.53 18.67 69.38
CA SER A 204 -36.64 17.71 69.34
C SER A 204 -37.96 18.38 68.99
N HIS A 205 -38.95 17.57 68.63
CA HIS A 205 -40.18 17.97 67.99
C HIS A 205 -41.35 17.09 68.50
N CYS A 206 -42.46 17.72 68.86
CA CYS A 206 -43.76 17.14 69.25
C CYS A 206 -44.58 16.80 67.98
N SER A 207 -45.11 15.57 67.87
CA SER A 207 -45.91 15.07 66.73
C SER A 207 -47.38 14.80 67.14
N GLU A 208 -48.32 14.92 66.21
CA GLU A 208 -49.76 14.64 66.43
C GLU A 208 -50.05 13.16 66.73
N GLU A 209 -49.25 12.22 66.18
CA GLU A 209 -49.54 10.79 66.27
C GLU A 209 -49.35 10.22 67.68
N ALA A 210 -48.55 10.88 68.52
CA ALA A 210 -48.40 10.59 69.94
C ALA A 210 -47.70 11.76 70.67
N PRO A 211 -48.17 12.18 71.86
CA PRO A 211 -47.65 13.35 72.59
C PRO A 211 -46.30 13.05 73.27
N PHE A 212 -45.27 12.67 72.50
CA PHE A 212 -43.89 12.55 72.95
C PHE A 212 -42.94 13.35 72.04
N CYS A 213 -41.86 13.88 72.61
CA CYS A 213 -40.84 14.62 71.85
C CYS A 213 -39.93 13.62 71.11
N SER A 214 -39.85 13.74 69.79
CA SER A 214 -38.97 12.97 68.90
C SER A 214 -37.92 13.87 68.25
N CYS A 215 -36.75 13.37 67.87
CA CYS A 215 -35.69 14.24 67.35
C CYS A 215 -36.02 14.84 65.98
N LEU A 216 -35.53 16.05 65.69
CA LEU A 216 -35.66 16.67 64.36
C LEU A 216 -34.96 15.83 63.28
N PRO A 217 -35.35 15.91 61.99
CA PRO A 217 -34.62 15.29 60.89
C PRO A 217 -33.13 15.66 60.93
N GLY A 218 -32.25 14.66 60.86
CA GLY A 218 -30.80 14.85 61.03
C GLY A 218 -30.32 14.84 62.49
N TYR A 219 -31.18 14.46 63.45
CA TYR A 219 -30.84 14.26 64.86
C TYR A 219 -31.31 12.89 65.34
N THR A 220 -30.54 12.24 66.19
CA THR A 220 -30.86 10.92 66.77
C THR A 220 -30.97 11.02 68.29
N GLN A 221 -31.88 10.22 68.86
CA GLN A 221 -32.14 10.23 70.29
C GLN A 221 -31.07 9.39 71.00
N GLN A 222 -30.20 10.05 71.77
CA GLN A 222 -29.20 9.39 72.61
C GLN A 222 -29.34 9.89 74.05
N GLY A 223 -29.73 9.00 74.97
CA GLY A 223 -29.87 9.33 76.40
C GLY A 223 -30.88 10.43 76.71
N GLY A 224 -32.01 10.49 76.00
CA GLY A 224 -33.08 11.49 76.23
C GLY A 224 -32.78 12.90 75.68
N LYS A 225 -31.66 13.09 74.97
CA LYS A 225 -31.32 14.33 74.25
C LYS A 225 -31.15 14.05 72.76
N CYS A 226 -31.49 15.03 71.92
CA CYS A 226 -31.36 14.92 70.47
C CYS A 226 -30.01 15.48 70.00
N GLN A 227 -29.17 14.60 69.46
CA GLN A 227 -27.84 14.95 68.97
C GLN A 227 -27.79 14.82 67.45
N ALA A 228 -27.08 15.73 66.77
CA ALA A 228 -26.98 15.73 65.32
C ALA A 228 -26.40 14.40 64.83
N SER A 229 -27.08 13.75 63.88
CA SER A 229 -26.55 12.57 63.20
C SER A 229 -25.33 12.98 62.39
N ASP A 230 -24.30 12.14 62.40
CA ASP A 230 -23.11 12.34 61.58
C ASP A 230 -23.52 12.43 60.09
N PRO A 231 -23.40 13.61 59.45
CA PRO A 231 -23.84 13.80 58.06
C PRO A 231 -22.96 13.02 57.07
N CYS A 232 -21.87 12.39 57.52
CA CYS A 232 -21.03 11.51 56.73
C CYS A 232 -21.43 10.03 56.80
N ARG A 233 -22.55 9.68 57.46
CA ARG A 233 -23.01 8.29 57.59
C ARG A 233 -24.52 8.12 57.29
N PRO A 234 -24.89 7.60 56.10
CA PRO A 234 -24.03 7.26 54.96
C PRO A 234 -23.44 8.50 54.29
N SER A 235 -22.23 8.41 53.74
CA SER A 235 -21.55 9.57 53.18
C SER A 235 -22.21 10.04 51.88
N PRO A 236 -22.54 11.34 51.75
CA PRO A 236 -23.01 11.92 50.50
C PRO A 236 -21.87 12.24 49.51
N CYS A 237 -20.62 12.00 49.91
CA CYS A 237 -19.44 12.32 49.11
C CYS A 237 -19.12 11.23 48.08
N SER A 238 -18.27 11.56 47.11
CA SER A 238 -17.66 10.56 46.24
C SER A 238 -16.99 9.47 47.09
N PRO A 239 -17.01 8.19 46.68
CA PRO A 239 -16.26 7.14 47.36
C PRO A 239 -14.75 7.41 47.46
N LEU A 240 -14.21 8.28 46.60
CA LEU A 240 -12.81 8.70 46.59
C LEU A 240 -12.55 9.95 47.45
N ALA A 241 -13.59 10.65 47.88
CA ALA A 241 -13.48 11.89 48.65
C ALA A 241 -13.45 11.64 50.15
N GLN A 242 -12.78 12.53 50.87
CA GLN A 242 -12.82 12.56 52.32
C GLN A 242 -14.01 13.39 52.79
N CYS A 243 -14.91 12.78 53.56
CA CYS A 243 -16.04 13.46 54.20
C CYS A 243 -15.64 14.00 55.58
N SER A 244 -15.99 15.25 55.85
CA SER A 244 -15.79 15.93 57.13
C SER A 244 -17.04 16.71 57.53
N VAL A 245 -17.24 16.99 58.82
CA VAL A 245 -18.38 17.80 59.27
C VAL A 245 -18.00 19.28 59.22
N GLY A 246 -18.68 20.04 58.37
CA GLY A 246 -18.46 21.47 58.22
C GLY A 246 -18.97 22.30 59.40
N PRO A 247 -18.62 23.58 59.47
CA PRO A 247 -18.93 24.46 60.62
C PRO A 247 -20.43 24.72 60.86
N ARG A 248 -21.30 24.45 59.87
CA ARG A 248 -22.77 24.53 60.03
C ARG A 248 -23.44 23.16 60.19
N GLY A 249 -22.67 22.11 60.47
CA GLY A 249 -23.17 20.75 60.71
C GLY A 249 -23.48 19.94 59.44
N GLN A 250 -23.13 20.43 58.25
CA GLN A 250 -23.30 19.72 56.97
C GLN A 250 -22.09 18.86 56.59
N ALA A 251 -22.27 17.83 55.77
CA ALA A 251 -21.17 17.08 55.18
C ALA A 251 -20.36 17.98 54.23
N GLN A 252 -19.05 18.00 54.39
CA GLN A 252 -18.08 18.69 53.55
C GLN A 252 -17.15 17.65 52.93
N CYS A 253 -17.22 17.54 51.60
CA CYS A 253 -16.45 16.59 50.83
C CYS A 253 -15.20 17.23 50.24
N ARG A 254 -14.05 16.55 50.30
CA ARG A 254 -12.80 17.03 49.70
C ARG A 254 -12.14 15.93 48.87
N CYS A 255 -11.76 16.26 47.64
CA CYS A 255 -11.02 15.35 46.78
C CYS A 255 -9.58 15.14 47.29
N PRO A 256 -9.01 13.94 47.10
CA PRO A 256 -7.63 13.63 47.47
C PRO A 256 -6.63 14.34 46.54
N GLU A 257 -5.34 14.34 46.91
CA GLU A 257 -4.28 14.93 46.08
C GLU A 257 -4.22 14.29 44.68
N ASN A 258 -3.93 15.11 43.66
CA ASN A 258 -3.94 14.75 42.24
C ASN A 258 -5.32 14.37 41.68
N TYR A 259 -6.39 14.70 42.41
CA TYR A 259 -7.76 14.67 41.93
C TYR A 259 -8.37 16.07 42.04
N HIS A 260 -9.28 16.41 41.16
CA HIS A 260 -10.01 17.67 41.15
C HIS A 260 -11.52 17.42 41.17
N GLY A 261 -12.29 18.42 41.59
CA GLY A 261 -13.75 18.36 41.74
C GLY A 261 -14.24 19.02 43.03
N ASP A 262 -15.53 18.87 43.31
CA ASP A 262 -16.21 19.48 44.48
C ASP A 262 -16.30 18.54 45.70
N GLY A 263 -15.75 17.33 45.59
CA GLY A 263 -15.77 16.31 46.64
C GLY A 263 -16.99 15.37 46.57
N THR A 264 -18.08 15.77 45.93
CA THR A 264 -19.17 14.83 45.58
C THR A 264 -18.82 14.09 44.28
N VAL A 265 -18.06 14.74 43.41
CA VAL A 265 -17.40 14.17 42.23
C VAL A 265 -15.90 14.42 42.34
N CYS A 266 -15.08 13.38 42.21
CA CYS A 266 -13.62 13.48 42.21
C CYS A 266 -13.01 12.74 41.04
N LEU A 267 -12.23 13.46 40.24
CA LEU A 267 -11.67 12.96 38.99
C LEU A 267 -10.16 13.13 38.94
N PRO A 268 -9.44 12.17 38.37
CA PRO A 268 -7.99 12.20 38.37
C PRO A 268 -7.47 13.32 37.48
N GLN A 269 -6.41 13.98 37.93
CA GLN A 269 -5.74 15.03 37.17
C GLN A 269 -4.80 14.40 36.15
N ASP A 270 -5.01 14.67 34.85
CA ASP A 270 -4.15 14.24 33.76
C ASP A 270 -3.10 15.32 33.45
N PRO A 271 -1.80 15.10 33.76
CA PRO A 271 -0.76 16.08 33.49
C PRO A 271 -0.56 16.33 31.99
N CYS A 272 -0.90 15.38 31.11
CA CYS A 272 -0.71 15.57 29.67
C CYS A 272 -1.58 16.70 29.10
N LEU A 273 -2.67 17.06 29.76
CA LEU A 273 -3.53 18.19 29.38
C LEU A 273 -2.92 19.56 29.72
N THR A 274 -1.91 19.60 30.59
CA THR A 274 -1.23 20.84 31.00
C THR A 274 0.24 20.79 30.59
N ASN A 275 0.67 21.69 29.70
CA ASN A 275 2.06 21.76 29.21
C ASN A 275 2.61 20.39 28.71
N ASN A 276 1.76 19.56 28.08
CA ASN A 276 2.10 18.22 27.58
C ASN A 276 2.79 17.32 28.62
N GLY A 277 2.42 17.45 29.91
CA GLY A 277 3.03 16.70 31.01
C GLY A 277 4.52 16.99 31.23
N GLY A 278 5.03 18.12 30.73
CA GLY A 278 6.45 18.48 30.74
C GLY A 278 7.25 17.90 29.56
N CYS A 279 6.61 17.20 28.63
CA CYS A 279 7.27 16.60 27.46
C CYS A 279 7.44 17.61 26.30
N PRO A 280 8.60 17.68 25.63
CA PRO A 280 8.81 18.54 24.45
C PRO A 280 7.80 18.26 23.32
N SER A 281 6.84 19.16 23.12
CA SER A 281 5.71 18.96 22.19
C SER A 281 6.12 18.84 20.71
N ASN A 282 7.27 19.37 20.34
CA ASN A 282 7.80 19.29 18.98
C ASN A 282 8.21 17.86 18.59
N SER A 283 8.78 17.09 19.52
CA SER A 283 9.49 15.83 19.23
C SER A 283 8.96 14.61 20.00
N THR A 284 8.07 14.81 20.98
CA THR A 284 7.61 13.75 21.89
C THR A 284 6.08 13.68 22.00
N LEU A 285 5.59 12.54 22.51
CA LEU A 285 4.21 12.26 22.88
C LEU A 285 4.15 12.05 24.40
N CYS A 286 3.18 12.68 25.06
CA CYS A 286 2.91 12.46 26.48
C CYS A 286 1.98 11.25 26.68
N LEU A 287 2.34 10.37 27.61
CA LEU A 287 1.58 9.18 27.97
C LEU A 287 1.15 9.31 29.44
N TYR A 288 -0.16 9.49 29.67
CA TYR A 288 -0.75 9.45 31.01
C TYR A 288 -0.50 8.09 31.66
N ARG A 289 0.03 8.09 32.89
CA ARG A 289 0.29 6.86 33.65
C ARG A 289 -0.71 6.68 34.77
N ARG A 290 -0.82 7.69 35.64
CA ARG A 290 -1.62 7.69 36.87
C ARG A 290 -2.00 9.13 37.23
N PRO A 291 -2.95 9.37 38.15
CA PRO A 291 -3.34 10.72 38.54
C PRO A 291 -2.10 11.53 38.96
N GLY A 292 -1.87 12.68 38.31
CA GLY A 292 -0.70 13.53 38.55
C GLY A 292 0.62 13.05 37.90
N GLN A 293 0.66 11.91 37.20
CA GLN A 293 1.89 11.34 36.62
C GLN A 293 1.77 10.99 35.13
N ALA A 294 2.77 11.41 34.33
CA ALA A 294 2.89 11.12 32.90
C ALA A 294 4.33 10.69 32.52
N SER A 295 4.51 10.14 31.31
CA SER A 295 5.82 9.79 30.74
C SER A 295 5.94 10.21 29.27
N CYS A 296 7.13 10.59 28.82
CA CYS A 296 7.38 11.00 27.44
C CYS A 296 7.84 9.83 26.55
N SER A 297 7.43 9.83 25.29
CA SER A 297 7.94 8.91 24.26
C SER A 297 8.23 9.65 22.96
N CYS A 298 9.32 9.34 22.27
CA CYS A 298 9.64 9.97 20.99
C CYS A 298 8.54 9.77 19.94
N LYS A 299 8.28 10.81 19.14
CA LYS A 299 7.46 10.66 17.94
C LYS A 299 8.13 9.66 16.98
N PRO A 300 7.34 8.94 16.15
CA PRO A 300 7.88 7.91 15.26
C PRO A 300 9.00 8.44 14.34
N GLY A 301 10.14 7.73 14.31
CA GLY A 301 11.29 8.08 13.46
C GLY A 301 12.36 8.94 14.15
N LEU A 302 12.13 9.35 15.40
CA LEU A 302 13.10 10.08 16.21
C LEU A 302 13.71 9.17 17.29
N VAL A 303 14.95 9.45 17.66
CA VAL A 303 15.65 8.81 18.77
C VAL A 303 15.82 9.78 19.94
N SER A 304 15.79 9.27 21.17
CA SER A 304 15.89 10.09 22.37
C SER A 304 17.29 10.67 22.55
N ILE A 305 17.35 11.91 23.01
CA ILE A 305 18.59 12.55 23.40
C ILE A 305 19.10 11.87 24.68
N ALA A 306 20.32 11.35 24.66
CA ALA A 306 20.94 10.66 25.81
C ALA A 306 20.07 9.53 26.42
N HIS A 307 19.29 8.82 25.60
CA HIS A 307 18.32 7.80 26.03
C HIS A 307 17.13 8.31 26.87
N ASP A 308 16.98 9.61 27.09
CA ASP A 308 15.87 10.21 27.80
C ASP A 308 14.90 10.92 26.84
N SER A 309 13.68 10.40 26.74
CA SER A 309 12.64 11.00 25.87
C SER A 309 12.13 12.33 26.44
N SER A 310 12.36 12.63 27.71
CA SER A 310 11.95 13.88 28.36
C SER A 310 12.85 15.05 27.96
N ALA A 311 14.10 14.76 27.59
CA ALA A 311 15.05 15.74 27.06
C ALA A 311 14.78 16.13 25.60
N GLY A 312 13.91 15.39 24.90
CA GLY A 312 13.57 15.59 23.50
C GLY A 312 14.14 14.51 22.58
N CYS A 313 13.72 14.53 21.31
CA CYS A 313 14.11 13.51 20.32
C CYS A 313 14.53 14.14 19.00
N PHE A 314 15.44 13.48 18.25
CA PHE A 314 16.02 13.99 17.01
C PHE A 314 16.14 12.90 15.93
N ALA A 315 16.27 13.33 14.66
CA ALA A 315 16.52 12.45 13.53
C ALA A 315 18.01 12.10 13.44
N HIS A 316 18.36 10.82 13.39
CA HIS A 316 19.76 10.38 13.37
C HIS A 316 20.10 9.50 12.16
N CYS A 317 21.07 9.93 11.36
CA CYS A 317 21.66 9.15 10.28
C CYS A 317 22.93 8.43 10.79
N SER A 318 22.92 7.10 10.82
CA SER A 318 24.12 6.31 11.09
C SER A 318 24.69 5.69 9.81
N ALA A 319 25.99 5.38 9.78
CA ALA A 319 26.66 4.79 8.62
C ALA A 319 26.08 3.43 8.17
N PHE A 320 25.33 2.75 9.05
CA PHE A 320 24.68 1.46 8.76
C PHE A 320 23.17 1.59 8.51
N SER A 321 22.63 2.81 8.46
CA SER A 321 21.20 3.06 8.27
C SER A 321 20.72 2.82 6.84
N CYS A 322 21.61 2.97 5.86
CA CYS A 322 21.32 2.90 4.43
C CYS A 322 22.26 1.90 3.72
N ASP A 323 21.94 1.56 2.47
CA ASP A 323 22.88 0.84 1.59
C ASP A 323 24.20 1.63 1.48
N ARG A 324 25.31 0.93 1.25
CA ARG A 324 26.63 1.56 1.06
C ARG A 324 26.66 2.51 -0.13
N SER A 325 25.80 2.29 -1.12
CA SER A 325 25.64 3.18 -2.28
C SER A 325 24.51 4.21 -2.12
N ALA A 326 23.98 4.41 -0.91
CA ALA A 326 22.95 5.41 -0.65
C ALA A 326 23.45 6.54 0.27
N THR A 327 22.81 7.71 0.16
CA THR A 327 23.03 8.87 1.02
C THR A 327 21.86 9.02 1.99
N CYS A 328 22.15 9.13 3.29
CA CYS A 328 21.13 9.42 4.30
C CYS A 328 20.86 10.93 4.37
N GLN A 329 19.60 11.33 4.31
CA GLN A 329 19.15 12.71 4.38
C GLN A 329 18.04 12.85 5.43
N VAL A 330 17.94 14.01 6.07
CA VAL A 330 16.83 14.33 6.97
C VAL A 330 15.78 15.12 6.18
N THR A 331 14.55 14.63 6.16
CA THR A 331 13.44 15.28 5.47
C THR A 331 12.96 16.51 6.24
N PRO A 332 12.23 17.46 5.60
CA PRO A 332 11.67 18.63 6.27
C PRO A 332 10.81 18.31 7.50
N ASP A 333 10.15 17.15 7.50
CA ASP A 333 9.35 16.63 8.63
C ASP A 333 10.19 16.10 9.80
N GLY A 334 11.52 16.22 9.74
CA GLY A 334 12.44 15.70 10.76
C GLY A 334 12.53 14.17 10.77
N LYS A 335 12.38 13.49 9.62
CA LYS A 335 12.55 12.02 9.50
C LYS A 335 13.80 11.69 8.70
N THR A 336 14.35 10.49 8.87
CA THR A 336 15.48 10.02 8.05
C THR A 336 15.00 9.32 6.78
N SER A 337 15.65 9.62 5.66
CA SER A 337 15.42 9.02 4.35
C SER A 337 16.75 8.57 3.72
N CYS A 338 16.75 7.43 3.05
CA CYS A 338 17.91 6.96 2.30
C CYS A 338 17.63 7.15 0.80
N VAL A 339 18.58 7.73 0.08
CA VAL A 339 18.45 7.99 -1.37
C VAL A 339 19.60 7.28 -2.09
N CYS A 340 19.29 6.43 -3.07
CA CYS A 340 20.31 5.75 -3.87
C CYS A 340 21.12 6.77 -4.70
N LYS A 341 22.35 6.40 -5.07
CA LYS A 341 23.17 7.19 -5.98
C LYS A 341 22.54 7.27 -7.37
N GLU A 342 22.98 8.27 -8.14
CA GLU A 342 22.61 8.43 -9.54
C GLU A 342 22.92 7.16 -10.34
N GLY A 343 21.99 6.73 -11.19
CA GLY A 343 22.06 5.49 -11.95
C GLY A 343 21.71 4.21 -11.18
N GLU A 344 21.29 4.32 -9.92
CA GLU A 344 20.79 3.19 -9.13
C GLU A 344 19.30 3.33 -8.79
N VAL A 345 18.63 2.20 -8.61
CA VAL A 345 17.22 2.13 -8.20
C VAL A 345 17.08 1.38 -6.87
N GLY A 346 16.18 1.83 -6.00
CA GLY A 346 16.09 1.28 -4.64
C GLY A 346 15.22 2.10 -3.69
N ASP A 347 15.25 1.80 -2.38
CA ASP A 347 14.67 2.61 -1.28
C ASP A 347 15.77 3.30 -0.49
N GLY A 348 17.00 3.28 -1.02
CA GLY A 348 18.18 3.70 -0.31
C GLY A 348 18.63 2.73 0.78
N ARG A 349 17.83 1.73 1.18
CA ARG A 349 18.27 0.64 2.07
C ARG A 349 18.78 -0.57 1.30
N ALA A 350 18.23 -0.78 0.12
CA ALA A 350 18.78 -1.64 -0.92
C ALA A 350 18.80 -0.86 -2.24
N CYS A 351 20.00 -0.71 -2.81
CA CYS A 351 20.19 -0.05 -4.10
C CYS A 351 20.81 -1.01 -5.13
N TYR A 352 20.33 -0.92 -6.35
CA TYR A 352 20.71 -1.76 -7.48
C TYR A 352 21.15 -0.88 -8.65
N GLY A 353 22.37 -1.09 -9.12
CA GLY A 353 22.89 -0.46 -10.33
C GLY A 353 22.49 -1.24 -11.59
N HIS A 354 23.11 -0.92 -12.72
CA HIS A 354 22.90 -1.63 -13.97
C HIS A 354 23.35 -3.11 -13.90
N LEU A 355 22.87 -3.94 -14.85
CA LEU A 355 23.06 -5.39 -14.87
C LEU A 355 24.52 -5.82 -14.72
N LEU A 356 25.42 -5.18 -15.49
CA LEU A 356 26.84 -5.50 -15.42
C LEU A 356 27.43 -5.24 -14.01
N HIS A 357 27.01 -4.15 -13.34
CA HIS A 357 27.40 -3.84 -11.96
C HIS A 357 26.86 -4.88 -10.97
N GLU A 358 25.60 -5.27 -11.09
CA GLU A 358 25.00 -6.25 -10.17
C GLU A 358 25.60 -7.66 -10.33
N VAL A 359 25.97 -8.06 -11.55
CA VAL A 359 26.73 -9.30 -11.79
C VAL A 359 28.13 -9.20 -11.17
N GLN A 360 28.80 -8.05 -11.28
CA GLN A 360 30.10 -7.82 -10.64
C GLN A 360 29.99 -7.91 -9.11
N LYS A 361 29.01 -7.22 -8.51
CA LYS A 361 28.71 -7.23 -7.07
C LYS A 361 28.42 -8.65 -6.58
N ALA A 362 27.64 -9.43 -7.32
CA ALA A 362 27.39 -10.84 -7.01
C ALA A 362 28.69 -11.68 -7.06
N SER A 363 29.58 -11.43 -8.02
CA SER A 363 30.86 -12.16 -8.17
C SER A 363 31.87 -11.96 -7.03
N GLN A 364 31.66 -10.93 -6.20
CA GLN A 364 32.49 -10.64 -5.03
C GLN A 364 32.05 -11.43 -3.79
N THR A 365 30.86 -12.02 -3.82
CA THR A 365 30.35 -12.84 -2.71
C THR A 365 31.02 -14.22 -2.72
N SER A 366 31.45 -14.73 -1.56
CA SER A 366 32.15 -16.02 -1.44
C SER A 366 31.44 -17.19 -2.13
N MET A 367 30.11 -17.21 -2.11
CA MET A 367 29.30 -18.27 -2.73
C MET A 367 29.23 -18.19 -4.26
N LEU A 368 29.47 -17.03 -4.87
CA LEU A 368 29.29 -16.76 -6.29
C LEU A 368 30.59 -16.32 -6.99
N LEU A 369 31.75 -16.66 -6.42
CA LEU A 369 33.08 -16.37 -6.98
C LEU A 369 33.26 -16.84 -8.44
N ARG A 370 32.55 -17.90 -8.85
CA ARG A 370 32.56 -18.41 -10.23
C ARG A 370 31.84 -17.50 -11.24
N LEU A 371 31.11 -16.49 -10.79
CA LEU A 371 30.56 -15.44 -11.67
C LEU A 371 31.63 -14.47 -12.19
N ARG A 372 32.87 -14.54 -11.70
CA ARG A 372 33.96 -13.69 -12.21
C ARG A 372 34.25 -13.93 -13.69
N GLY A 373 34.22 -15.18 -14.15
CA GLY A 373 34.39 -15.50 -15.57
C GLY A 373 33.23 -14.97 -16.41
N THR A 374 32.02 -15.00 -15.86
CA THR A 374 30.80 -14.46 -16.46
C THR A 374 30.85 -12.95 -16.61
N PHE A 375 31.24 -12.26 -15.54
CA PHE A 375 31.46 -10.83 -15.57
C PHE A 375 32.49 -10.46 -16.65
N ALA A 376 33.61 -11.19 -16.75
CA ALA A 376 34.60 -10.96 -17.80
C ALA A 376 34.03 -11.16 -19.22
N MET A 377 33.21 -12.19 -19.44
CA MET A 377 32.53 -12.41 -20.73
C MET A 377 31.57 -11.26 -21.06
N LEU A 378 30.76 -10.82 -20.09
CA LEU A 378 29.79 -9.74 -20.29
C LEU A 378 30.46 -8.37 -20.47
N ASP A 379 31.52 -8.08 -19.71
CA ASP A 379 32.26 -6.81 -19.79
C ASP A 379 33.04 -6.69 -21.12
N GLN A 380 33.57 -7.79 -21.65
CA GLN A 380 34.28 -7.76 -22.94
C GLN A 380 33.32 -7.78 -24.14
N GLY A 381 32.20 -8.50 -24.05
CA GLY A 381 31.33 -8.73 -25.20
C GLY A 381 30.10 -7.83 -25.27
N CYS A 382 29.51 -7.46 -24.13
CA CYS A 382 28.17 -6.87 -24.04
C CYS A 382 28.10 -5.69 -23.04
N ARG A 383 29.22 -5.02 -22.75
CA ARG A 383 29.29 -3.96 -21.73
C ARG A 383 28.35 -2.80 -22.00
N GLU A 384 28.40 -2.25 -23.21
CA GLU A 384 27.64 -1.06 -23.60
C GLU A 384 26.15 -1.28 -23.32
N ILE A 385 25.55 -2.28 -23.97
CA ILE A 385 24.12 -2.60 -23.84
C ILE A 385 23.69 -2.92 -22.40
N LEU A 386 24.52 -3.64 -21.62
CA LEU A 386 24.18 -4.01 -20.23
C LEU A 386 24.39 -2.88 -19.22
N SER A 387 25.03 -1.78 -19.62
CA SER A 387 25.27 -0.61 -18.78
C SER A 387 24.35 0.56 -19.08
N THR A 388 23.89 0.71 -20.33
CA THR A 388 23.11 1.89 -20.77
C THR A 388 21.69 1.59 -21.25
N SER A 389 21.37 0.33 -21.51
CA SER A 389 20.11 -0.05 -22.19
C SER A 389 19.36 -1.13 -21.40
N GLY A 390 18.09 -1.32 -21.72
CA GLY A 390 17.25 -2.34 -21.09
C GLY A 390 15.77 -2.12 -21.38
N PRO A 391 14.88 -2.97 -20.81
CA PRO A 391 15.21 -4.01 -19.85
C PRO A 391 15.76 -5.30 -20.48
N PHE A 392 16.64 -5.99 -19.74
CA PHE A 392 17.14 -7.32 -20.13
C PHE A 392 17.05 -8.36 -19.01
N THR A 393 16.93 -9.62 -19.39
CA THR A 393 17.18 -10.78 -18.54
C THR A 393 18.49 -11.44 -18.93
N VAL A 394 19.43 -11.55 -17.99
CA VAL A 394 20.73 -12.20 -18.22
C VAL A 394 20.75 -13.58 -17.56
N LEU A 395 21.06 -14.62 -18.34
CA LEU A 395 21.41 -15.95 -17.85
C LEU A 395 22.91 -15.95 -17.54
N ALA A 396 23.30 -15.76 -16.29
CA ALA A 396 24.69 -15.66 -15.86
C ALA A 396 25.29 -17.04 -15.53
N PRO A 397 26.01 -17.72 -16.46
CA PRO A 397 26.58 -19.05 -16.23
C PRO A 397 27.68 -19.03 -15.17
N LEU A 398 27.96 -20.15 -14.50
CA LEU A 398 29.13 -20.28 -13.62
C LEU A 398 30.36 -20.73 -14.41
N ILE A 399 31.21 -19.77 -14.82
CA ILE A 399 32.37 -20.04 -15.69
C ILE A 399 33.64 -20.25 -14.86
N SER A 400 34.38 -21.33 -15.13
CA SER A 400 35.65 -21.61 -14.45
C SER A 400 36.84 -20.83 -15.05
N SER A 401 36.86 -20.61 -16.37
CA SER A 401 37.90 -19.81 -17.05
C SER A 401 37.62 -18.31 -16.92
N ARG A 402 38.70 -17.50 -16.85
CA ARG A 402 38.63 -16.03 -16.72
C ARG A 402 39.05 -15.28 -17.98
N THR A 403 39.60 -15.97 -18.96
CA THR A 403 40.18 -15.37 -20.16
C THR A 403 39.43 -15.87 -21.39
N MET A 404 38.99 -14.94 -22.24
CA MET A 404 38.31 -15.20 -23.51
C MET A 404 38.78 -14.17 -24.55
N ASN A 405 38.68 -14.54 -25.82
CA ASN A 405 38.84 -13.59 -26.93
C ASN A 405 37.60 -12.67 -26.97
N ALA A 406 37.79 -11.38 -27.29
CA ALA A 406 36.72 -10.40 -27.36
C ALA A 406 35.61 -10.80 -28.37
N SER A 407 35.97 -11.32 -29.55
CA SER A 407 34.96 -11.75 -30.56
C SER A 407 34.12 -12.92 -30.05
N VAL A 408 34.76 -13.89 -29.43
CA VAL A 408 34.10 -15.05 -28.81
C VAL A 408 33.24 -14.59 -27.63
N ALA A 409 33.73 -13.67 -26.80
CA ALA A 409 32.96 -13.13 -25.68
C ALA A 409 31.69 -12.40 -26.16
N GLN A 410 31.78 -11.62 -27.24
CA GLN A 410 30.64 -10.94 -27.86
C GLN A 410 29.58 -11.92 -28.37
N GLN A 411 30.00 -12.98 -29.07
CA GLN A 411 29.08 -14.00 -29.57
C GLN A 411 28.41 -14.77 -28.43
N LEU A 412 29.19 -15.17 -27.42
CA LEU A 412 28.69 -15.95 -26.28
C LEU A 412 27.79 -15.14 -25.35
N CYS A 413 28.08 -13.86 -25.09
CA CYS A 413 27.25 -13.05 -24.21
C CYS A 413 25.83 -12.89 -24.76
N ARG A 414 25.66 -12.71 -26.09
CA ARG A 414 24.35 -12.60 -26.74
C ARG A 414 23.46 -13.82 -26.55
N GLN A 415 24.04 -15.02 -26.49
CA GLN A 415 23.29 -16.27 -26.24
C GLN A 415 22.70 -16.35 -24.83
N HIS A 416 23.13 -15.45 -23.94
CA HIS A 416 22.77 -15.42 -22.53
C HIS A 416 21.99 -14.17 -22.14
N ILE A 417 21.64 -13.31 -23.10
CA ILE A 417 20.84 -12.10 -22.86
C ILE A 417 19.52 -12.27 -23.59
N ILE A 418 18.43 -11.98 -22.90
CA ILE A 418 17.06 -11.97 -23.42
C ILE A 418 16.52 -10.55 -23.24
N ALA A 419 15.83 -10.01 -24.25
CA ALA A 419 15.18 -8.71 -24.14
C ALA A 419 13.91 -8.81 -23.27
N GLY A 420 13.65 -7.79 -22.43
CA GLY A 420 12.52 -7.80 -21.49
C GLY A 420 12.88 -8.26 -20.07
N GLN A 421 11.94 -8.11 -19.14
CA GLN A 421 12.07 -8.56 -17.75
C GLN A 421 11.37 -9.91 -17.54
N HIS A 422 12.12 -11.00 -17.70
CA HIS A 422 11.59 -12.36 -17.56
C HIS A 422 11.75 -12.89 -16.13
N MET A 423 10.79 -12.56 -15.26
CA MET A 423 10.80 -13.03 -13.87
C MET A 423 10.26 -14.46 -13.75
N LEU A 424 10.90 -15.27 -12.91
CA LEU A 424 10.47 -16.63 -12.59
C LEU A 424 9.77 -16.64 -11.23
N GLU A 425 8.48 -16.92 -11.20
CA GLU A 425 7.72 -16.96 -9.95
C GLU A 425 7.98 -18.25 -9.14
N GLU A 426 7.42 -18.36 -7.94
CA GLU A 426 7.50 -19.61 -7.17
C GLU A 426 6.40 -20.59 -7.62
N ALA A 427 6.71 -21.89 -7.52
CA ALA A 427 6.06 -23.01 -8.20
C ALA A 427 4.53 -22.99 -8.31
N GLY A 428 4.05 -23.20 -9.54
CA GLY A 428 2.69 -23.64 -9.91
C GLY A 428 2.75 -24.42 -11.22
N THR A 429 1.63 -24.97 -11.70
CA THR A 429 1.45 -25.64 -13.01
C THR A 429 1.63 -24.67 -14.17
N GLN A 430 2.78 -24.01 -14.24
CA GLN A 430 3.11 -23.07 -15.29
C GLN A 430 3.53 -23.86 -16.52
N ALA A 431 2.87 -23.56 -17.65
CA ALA A 431 3.28 -24.05 -18.94
C ALA A 431 4.74 -23.69 -19.22
N PRO A 432 5.47 -24.52 -20.00
CA PRO A 432 6.80 -24.15 -20.46
C PRO A 432 6.77 -22.79 -21.16
N ARG A 433 7.71 -21.91 -20.79
CA ARG A 433 7.85 -20.57 -21.36
C ARG A 433 8.89 -20.60 -22.47
N ARG A 434 8.66 -19.87 -23.55
CA ARG A 434 9.62 -19.72 -24.65
C ARG A 434 10.23 -18.32 -24.57
N TRP A 435 11.55 -18.22 -24.67
CA TRP A 435 12.26 -16.95 -24.72
C TRP A 435 13.23 -16.92 -25.91
N TRP A 436 13.51 -15.73 -26.42
CA TRP A 436 14.49 -15.53 -27.49
C TRP A 436 15.71 -14.77 -26.98
N THR A 437 16.88 -15.34 -27.24
CA THR A 437 18.15 -14.70 -26.92
C THR A 437 18.49 -13.62 -27.93
N LEU A 438 19.37 -12.68 -27.56
CA LEU A 438 19.90 -11.67 -28.49
C LEU A 438 20.75 -12.27 -29.61
N ALA A 439 21.13 -13.56 -29.51
CA ALA A 439 21.73 -14.32 -30.60
C ALA A 439 20.69 -14.95 -31.57
N GLY A 440 19.39 -14.71 -31.35
CA GLY A 440 18.28 -15.22 -32.18
C GLY A 440 17.83 -16.65 -31.82
N GLN A 441 18.42 -17.28 -30.81
CA GLN A 441 18.09 -18.66 -30.43
C GLN A 441 16.87 -18.70 -29.52
N GLU A 442 15.98 -19.66 -29.78
CA GLU A 442 14.85 -19.98 -28.91
C GLU A 442 15.31 -20.88 -27.76
N ILE A 443 14.90 -20.52 -26.54
CA ILE A 443 15.05 -21.34 -25.35
C ILE A 443 13.69 -21.66 -24.75
N THR A 444 13.51 -22.90 -24.32
CA THR A 444 12.33 -23.33 -23.58
C THR A 444 12.68 -23.49 -22.11
N VAL A 445 12.04 -22.69 -21.26
CA VAL A 445 12.18 -22.73 -19.80
C VAL A 445 11.03 -23.50 -19.19
N SER A 446 11.38 -24.44 -18.33
CA SER A 446 10.46 -25.39 -17.71
C SER A 446 10.73 -25.46 -16.21
N PHE A 447 9.68 -25.71 -15.44
CA PHE A 447 9.81 -26.00 -14.02
C PHE A 447 9.64 -27.50 -13.80
N SER A 448 10.68 -28.16 -13.27
CA SER A 448 10.66 -29.60 -13.01
C SER A 448 11.47 -29.92 -11.76
N ARG A 449 11.00 -30.87 -10.94
CA ARG A 449 11.69 -31.35 -9.72
C ARG A 449 12.17 -30.20 -8.81
N PHE A 450 11.29 -29.24 -8.53
CA PHE A 450 11.52 -28.08 -7.66
C PHE A 450 12.61 -27.10 -8.15
N ARG A 451 12.96 -27.12 -9.44
CA ARG A 451 13.95 -26.21 -10.03
C ARG A 451 13.55 -25.80 -11.45
N TYR A 452 14.03 -24.64 -11.86
CA TYR A 452 13.89 -24.20 -13.24
C TYR A 452 15.04 -24.76 -14.09
N THR A 453 14.68 -25.32 -15.24
CA THR A 453 15.61 -25.81 -16.26
C THR A 453 15.26 -25.23 -17.61
N TYR A 454 16.26 -24.99 -18.45
CA TYR A 454 16.05 -24.53 -19.80
C TYR A 454 16.87 -25.32 -20.80
N LYS A 455 16.36 -25.37 -22.04
CA LYS A 455 16.98 -26.02 -23.19
C LYS A 455 16.94 -25.08 -24.37
N TYR A 456 17.98 -25.10 -25.18
CA TYR A 456 17.94 -24.44 -26.48
C TYR A 456 17.32 -25.39 -27.51
N GLU A 457 16.50 -24.84 -28.40
CA GLU A 457 15.81 -25.63 -29.42
C GLU A 457 16.80 -26.26 -30.43
N ASP A 458 17.90 -25.56 -30.72
CA ASP A 458 18.97 -26.04 -31.59
C ASP A 458 19.91 -27.07 -30.91
N GLN A 459 19.76 -27.30 -29.60
CA GLN A 459 20.56 -28.26 -28.85
C GLN A 459 19.75 -28.98 -27.75
N PRO A 460 18.71 -29.77 -28.12
CA PRO A 460 17.71 -30.28 -27.17
C PRO A 460 18.26 -31.33 -26.18
N GLN A 461 19.43 -31.90 -26.48
CA GLN A 461 20.13 -32.88 -25.66
C GLN A 461 20.80 -32.26 -24.43
N GLN A 462 21.18 -30.97 -24.48
CA GLN A 462 21.82 -30.29 -23.37
C GLN A 462 20.79 -29.54 -22.53
N THR A 463 20.77 -29.82 -21.23
CA THR A 463 19.87 -29.15 -20.27
C THR A 463 20.66 -28.29 -19.31
N PHE A 464 20.25 -27.04 -19.15
CA PHE A 464 20.85 -26.10 -18.21
C PHE A 464 19.91 -25.90 -17.02
N THR A 465 20.47 -25.69 -15.83
CA THR A 465 19.67 -25.46 -14.61
C THR A 465 19.87 -24.03 -14.13
N ILE A 466 18.79 -23.42 -13.68
CA ILE A 466 18.81 -22.12 -13.01
C ILE A 466 18.99 -22.37 -11.51
N HIS A 467 20.16 -22.02 -10.97
CA HIS A 467 20.49 -22.21 -9.55
C HIS A 467 19.80 -21.20 -8.66
N ARG A 468 19.76 -19.93 -9.09
CA ARG A 468 19.12 -18.84 -8.37
C ARG A 468 18.54 -17.87 -9.39
N ALA A 469 17.33 -17.40 -9.13
CA ALA A 469 16.59 -16.56 -10.05
C ALA A 469 16.30 -15.17 -9.47
N ASN A 470 15.95 -14.22 -10.35
CA ASN A 470 15.37 -12.93 -10.01
C ASN A 470 16.31 -12.03 -9.21
N TYR A 471 17.60 -11.99 -9.54
CA TYR A 471 18.47 -10.95 -9.00
C TYR A 471 18.12 -9.61 -9.69
N PRO A 472 17.69 -8.59 -8.94
CA PRO A 472 17.30 -7.30 -9.50
C PRO A 472 18.51 -6.51 -10.00
N ALA A 473 18.29 -5.71 -11.04
CA ALA A 473 19.16 -4.64 -11.50
C ALA A 473 18.31 -3.44 -11.96
N ALA A 474 18.95 -2.28 -12.14
CA ALA A 474 18.30 -1.06 -12.59
C ALA A 474 17.67 -1.18 -13.98
N ASN A 475 18.32 -1.90 -14.89
CA ASN A 475 17.89 -2.14 -16.27
C ASN A 475 17.49 -3.59 -16.54
N GLY A 476 16.98 -4.30 -15.53
CA GLY A 476 16.43 -5.64 -15.70
C GLY A 476 16.74 -6.60 -14.56
N LEU A 477 17.07 -7.84 -14.88
CA LEU A 477 17.38 -8.87 -13.90
C LEU A 477 18.36 -9.92 -14.42
N PHE A 478 18.93 -10.71 -13.52
CA PHE A 478 19.70 -11.88 -13.92
C PHE A 478 19.36 -13.14 -13.13
N HIS A 479 19.59 -14.28 -13.77
CA HIS A 479 19.50 -15.61 -13.19
C HIS A 479 20.89 -16.24 -13.20
N VAL A 480 21.29 -16.88 -12.11
CA VAL A 480 22.54 -17.64 -12.04
C VAL A 480 22.29 -19.05 -12.56
N VAL A 481 23.05 -19.48 -13.57
CA VAL A 481 22.85 -20.77 -14.27
C VAL A 481 24.07 -21.68 -14.19
N THR A 482 23.86 -22.99 -14.36
CA THR A 482 24.88 -24.02 -14.11
C THR A 482 26.15 -23.91 -14.94
N ALA A 483 26.01 -23.58 -16.22
CA ALA A 483 27.10 -23.73 -17.18
C ALA A 483 26.93 -22.77 -18.36
N LEU A 484 28.07 -22.40 -18.95
CA LEU A 484 28.15 -21.64 -20.19
C LEU A 484 27.76 -22.56 -21.36
N ARG A 485 26.88 -22.07 -22.24
CA ARG A 485 26.79 -22.61 -23.59
C ARG A 485 28.03 -22.16 -24.36
N SER A 486 28.96 -23.07 -24.65
CA SER A 486 30.21 -22.76 -25.34
C SER A 486 30.13 -22.91 -26.86
N GLN A 487 29.09 -23.57 -27.36
CA GLN A 487 28.89 -23.76 -28.80
C GLN A 487 28.29 -22.47 -29.39
N PRO A 488 28.94 -21.87 -30.41
CA PRO A 488 28.32 -20.80 -31.18
C PRO A 488 27.00 -21.29 -31.81
N PRO A 489 26.08 -20.39 -32.18
CA PRO A 489 24.85 -20.78 -32.88
C PRO A 489 25.22 -21.55 -34.16
N PRO A 490 24.39 -22.51 -34.62
CA PRO A 490 24.60 -23.15 -35.91
C PRO A 490 24.79 -22.08 -36.99
N GLU A 491 25.99 -22.05 -37.57
CA GLU A 491 26.44 -21.00 -38.47
C GLU A 491 25.69 -21.10 -39.81
N LEU A 492 25.03 -20.01 -40.21
CA LEU A 492 25.12 -19.61 -41.61
C LEU A 492 26.60 -19.27 -41.83
N PRO A 493 27.25 -19.65 -42.94
CA PRO A 493 28.65 -19.31 -43.18
C PRO A 493 28.82 -17.79 -43.13
N GLU A 494 29.23 -17.29 -41.96
CA GLU A 494 29.69 -15.93 -41.77
C GLU A 494 31.03 -15.86 -42.47
N ASP A 495 31.05 -15.23 -43.63
CA ASP A 495 32.27 -14.93 -44.33
C ASP A 495 32.48 -13.42 -44.31
N PRO A 496 33.18 -12.87 -43.31
CA PRO A 496 33.47 -11.45 -43.23
C PRO A 496 34.34 -10.95 -44.40
N LYS A 497 34.77 -11.83 -45.31
CA LYS A 497 35.45 -11.47 -46.56
C LYS A 497 34.50 -11.38 -47.76
N ARG A 498 33.28 -11.92 -47.67
CA ARG A 498 32.27 -11.87 -48.72
C ARG A 498 31.33 -10.69 -48.53
N THR A 499 30.87 -10.11 -49.63
CA THR A 499 29.83 -9.07 -49.63
C THR A 499 28.47 -9.67 -49.28
N ILE A 500 27.51 -8.83 -48.91
CA ILE A 500 26.13 -9.24 -48.69
C ILE A 500 25.56 -9.93 -49.94
N GLY A 501 25.77 -9.36 -51.13
CA GLY A 501 25.33 -9.98 -52.40
C GLY A 501 25.88 -11.40 -52.57
N GLN A 502 27.18 -11.59 -52.35
CA GLN A 502 27.80 -12.92 -52.42
C GLN A 502 27.24 -13.91 -51.38
N ILE A 503 26.92 -13.47 -50.16
CA ILE A 503 26.33 -14.33 -49.12
C ILE A 503 24.91 -14.74 -49.50
N LEU A 504 24.08 -13.81 -50.00
CA LEU A 504 22.71 -14.10 -50.43
C LEU A 504 22.69 -15.05 -51.63
N ALA A 505 23.58 -14.85 -52.61
CA ALA A 505 23.68 -15.69 -53.81
C ALA A 505 24.23 -17.10 -53.55
N SER A 506 25.14 -17.27 -52.59
CA SER A 506 25.81 -18.56 -52.34
C SER A 506 25.11 -19.46 -51.32
N ASN A 507 24.04 -19.00 -50.67
CA ASN A 507 23.42 -19.70 -49.56
C ASN A 507 21.95 -20.04 -49.84
N GLU A 508 21.62 -21.33 -49.82
CA GLU A 508 20.28 -21.85 -50.14
C GLU A 508 19.17 -21.27 -49.25
N VAL A 509 19.49 -20.88 -48.01
CA VAL A 509 18.52 -20.33 -47.05
C VAL A 509 17.98 -18.95 -47.48
N PHE A 510 18.67 -18.26 -48.39
CA PHE A 510 18.24 -16.97 -48.95
C PHE A 510 17.80 -17.06 -50.42
N SER A 511 17.75 -18.26 -51.01
CA SER A 511 17.49 -18.44 -52.45
C SER A 511 16.24 -17.75 -52.98
N ARG A 512 15.14 -17.71 -52.20
CA ARG A 512 13.91 -17.02 -52.60
C ARG A 512 14.07 -15.50 -52.61
N PHE A 513 14.78 -14.94 -51.64
CA PHE A 513 15.06 -13.51 -51.60
C PHE A 513 16.06 -13.11 -52.69
N GLU A 514 17.03 -13.97 -53.01
CA GLU A 514 17.93 -13.75 -54.13
C GLU A 514 17.16 -13.68 -55.47
N THR A 515 16.19 -14.57 -55.69
CA THR A 515 15.30 -14.49 -56.87
C THR A 515 14.56 -13.14 -56.93
N ILE A 516 14.12 -12.60 -55.79
CA ILE A 516 13.51 -11.25 -55.73
C ILE A 516 14.52 -10.18 -56.17
N LEU A 517 15.77 -10.25 -55.68
CA LEU A 517 16.82 -9.30 -56.02
C LEU A 517 17.17 -9.34 -57.52
N GLU A 518 17.34 -10.54 -58.09
CA GLU A 518 17.63 -10.76 -59.52
C GLU A 518 16.52 -10.16 -60.41
N ASN A 519 15.25 -10.46 -60.12
CA ASN A 519 14.11 -9.93 -60.89
C ASN A 519 13.90 -8.42 -60.70
N CYS A 520 14.46 -7.85 -59.64
CA CYS A 520 14.41 -6.42 -59.37
C CYS A 520 15.52 -5.62 -60.07
N GLY A 521 16.53 -6.30 -60.65
CA GLY A 521 17.71 -5.66 -61.23
C GLY A 521 18.61 -4.97 -60.19
N LEU A 522 18.53 -5.39 -58.92
CA LEU A 522 19.26 -4.81 -57.79
C LEU A 522 20.32 -5.73 -57.09
N PRO A 523 20.78 -6.88 -57.61
CA PRO A 523 21.79 -7.67 -56.88
C PRO A 523 23.15 -6.94 -56.80
N SER A 524 23.52 -6.17 -57.83
CA SER A 524 24.83 -5.54 -57.96
C SER A 524 25.14 -4.41 -56.97
N PHE A 525 24.13 -3.74 -56.39
CA PHE A 525 24.40 -2.68 -55.41
C PHE A 525 24.84 -3.24 -54.05
N LEU A 526 24.40 -4.47 -53.72
CA LEU A 526 24.78 -5.17 -52.48
C LEU A 526 26.21 -5.73 -52.53
N ASP A 527 26.86 -5.68 -53.69
CA ASP A 527 28.30 -5.92 -53.84
C ASP A 527 29.14 -4.65 -53.75
N GLY A 528 28.50 -3.49 -53.75
CA GLY A 528 29.16 -2.19 -53.66
C GLY A 528 29.75 -1.87 -52.28
N PRO A 529 30.44 -0.72 -52.16
CA PRO A 529 30.98 -0.26 -50.88
C PRO A 529 29.82 0.01 -49.91
N GLY A 530 29.81 -0.73 -48.80
CA GLY A 530 28.88 -0.54 -47.70
C GLY A 530 29.28 0.64 -46.80
N PRO A 531 28.76 0.70 -45.55
CA PRO A 531 28.07 -0.38 -44.83
C PRO A 531 26.55 -0.43 -45.06
N PHE A 532 26.04 -1.62 -45.33
CA PHE A 532 24.60 -1.90 -45.40
C PHE A 532 24.11 -2.73 -44.20
N THR A 533 22.81 -2.66 -43.93
CA THR A 533 22.06 -3.60 -43.09
C THR A 533 20.90 -4.13 -43.93
N VAL A 534 20.85 -5.44 -44.15
CA VAL A 534 19.79 -6.08 -44.96
C VAL A 534 18.94 -6.97 -44.07
N PHE A 535 17.64 -6.70 -44.07
CA PHE A 535 16.63 -7.53 -43.43
C PHE A 535 16.14 -8.56 -44.44
N ALA A 536 16.79 -9.72 -44.54
CA ALA A 536 16.48 -10.72 -45.56
C ALA A 536 15.33 -11.64 -45.13
N PRO A 537 14.20 -11.71 -45.85
CA PRO A 537 13.14 -12.67 -45.57
C PRO A 537 13.63 -14.10 -45.81
N SER A 538 13.20 -15.05 -44.97
CA SER A 538 13.48 -16.48 -45.18
C SER A 538 12.71 -17.02 -46.38
N ASN A 539 13.13 -18.19 -46.88
CA ASN A 539 12.42 -18.86 -47.97
C ASN A 539 10.93 -19.10 -47.63
N GLU A 540 10.64 -19.51 -46.39
CA GLU A 540 9.26 -19.73 -45.93
C GLU A 540 8.46 -18.43 -45.90
N ALA A 541 9.09 -17.31 -45.52
CA ALA A 541 8.46 -15.98 -45.52
C ALA A 541 8.05 -15.54 -46.93
N VAL A 542 8.93 -15.77 -47.93
CA VAL A 542 8.64 -15.46 -49.33
C VAL A 542 7.58 -16.39 -49.90
N ASP A 543 7.65 -17.67 -49.58
CA ASP A 543 6.67 -18.65 -50.04
C ASP A 543 5.27 -18.40 -49.45
N GLY A 544 5.18 -17.82 -48.24
CA GLY A 544 3.93 -17.37 -47.63
C GLY A 544 3.25 -16.19 -48.34
N LEU A 545 3.94 -15.45 -49.21
CA LEU A 545 3.37 -14.31 -49.95
C LEU A 545 2.75 -14.71 -51.32
N ARG A 546 2.65 -16.01 -51.61
CA ARG A 546 2.22 -16.57 -52.92
C ARG A 546 0.72 -16.46 -53.24
N ASP A 547 0.04 -15.41 -52.78
CA ASP A 547 -1.39 -15.15 -53.04
C ASP A 547 -1.63 -14.26 -54.28
N GLY A 548 -0.86 -14.46 -55.37
CA GLY A 548 -0.92 -13.62 -56.58
C GLY A 548 -0.26 -12.23 -56.45
N ARG A 549 0.00 -11.75 -55.23
CA ARG A 549 0.75 -10.52 -54.92
C ARG A 549 2.17 -10.56 -55.48
N LEU A 550 2.88 -11.68 -55.26
CA LEU A 550 4.25 -11.87 -55.76
C LEU A 550 4.28 -11.87 -57.30
N VAL A 551 3.28 -12.46 -57.95
CA VAL A 551 3.15 -12.49 -59.42
C VAL A 551 2.95 -11.08 -59.97
N TYR A 552 2.09 -10.26 -59.35
CA TYR A 552 1.93 -8.87 -59.71
C TYR A 552 3.26 -8.09 -59.60
N LEU A 553 3.98 -8.26 -58.48
CA LEU A 553 5.26 -7.59 -58.24
C LEU A 553 6.33 -7.95 -59.29
N PHE A 554 6.37 -9.20 -59.75
CA PHE A 554 7.30 -9.65 -60.79
C PHE A 554 6.90 -9.27 -62.22
N THR A 555 5.66 -8.83 -62.45
CA THR A 555 5.15 -8.54 -63.80
C THR A 555 4.88 -7.05 -63.99
N ALA A 556 3.69 -6.58 -63.59
CA ALA A 556 3.25 -5.20 -63.79
C ALA A 556 3.77 -4.25 -62.70
N GLY A 557 4.27 -4.78 -61.58
CA GLY A 557 4.60 -4.03 -60.37
C GLY A 557 6.09 -3.81 -60.12
N LEU A 558 6.98 -3.80 -61.13
CA LEU A 558 8.43 -3.73 -60.92
C LEU A 558 8.89 -2.54 -60.05
N SER A 559 8.25 -1.36 -60.18
CA SER A 559 8.55 -0.20 -59.32
C SER A 559 8.23 -0.46 -57.85
N LYS A 560 7.18 -1.22 -57.58
CA LYS A 560 6.78 -1.69 -56.24
C LYS A 560 7.70 -2.80 -55.73
N LEU A 561 8.20 -3.67 -56.61
CA LEU A 561 9.23 -4.64 -56.25
C LEU A 561 10.54 -3.95 -55.82
N GLN A 562 10.95 -2.89 -56.53
CA GLN A 562 12.11 -2.07 -56.13
C GLN A 562 11.89 -1.36 -54.79
N GLU A 563 10.69 -0.84 -54.56
CA GLU A 563 10.32 -0.25 -53.27
C GLU A 563 10.37 -1.28 -52.13
N LEU A 564 9.88 -2.50 -52.38
CA LEU A 564 9.95 -3.63 -51.44
C LEU A 564 11.39 -3.94 -51.05
N VAL A 565 12.29 -4.11 -52.03
CA VAL A 565 13.71 -4.40 -51.79
C VAL A 565 14.36 -3.26 -50.98
N ARG A 566 14.14 -2.00 -51.38
CA ARG A 566 14.65 -0.83 -50.64
C ARG A 566 14.13 -0.76 -49.21
N HIS A 567 12.93 -1.26 -48.94
CA HIS A 567 12.37 -1.28 -47.60
C HIS A 567 13.05 -2.33 -46.69
N HIS A 568 13.63 -3.37 -47.26
CA HIS A 568 14.43 -4.36 -46.53
C HIS A 568 15.90 -3.95 -46.35
N VAL A 569 16.30 -2.76 -46.81
CA VAL A 569 17.71 -2.33 -46.83
C VAL A 569 17.86 -1.01 -46.08
N TYR A 570 18.87 -0.94 -45.22
CA TYR A 570 19.36 0.29 -44.61
C TYR A 570 20.80 0.54 -45.05
N ASN A 571 21.09 1.74 -45.55
CA ASN A 571 22.36 2.09 -46.20
C ASN A 571 23.19 3.14 -45.46
N HIS A 572 22.84 3.48 -44.22
CA HIS A 572 23.55 4.50 -43.43
C HIS A 572 24.38 3.87 -42.29
N GLY A 573 24.76 2.59 -42.40
CA GLY A 573 25.49 1.91 -41.34
C GLY A 573 25.23 0.41 -41.22
N GLN A 574 26.10 -0.23 -40.45
CA GLN A 574 25.92 -1.59 -39.96
C GLN A 574 25.21 -1.54 -38.60
N LEU A 575 23.98 -2.02 -38.56
CA LEU A 575 23.15 -2.08 -37.36
C LEU A 575 23.16 -3.51 -36.84
N THR A 576 23.98 -3.80 -35.83
CA THR A 576 23.87 -5.05 -35.08
C THR A 576 22.61 -5.06 -34.22
N VAL A 577 22.24 -6.20 -33.63
CA VAL A 577 21.09 -6.30 -32.72
C VAL A 577 21.13 -5.26 -31.60
N GLU A 578 22.31 -4.99 -31.02
CA GLU A 578 22.41 -4.00 -29.95
C GLU A 578 22.13 -2.58 -30.45
N LYS A 579 22.62 -2.26 -31.65
CA LYS A 579 22.37 -0.96 -32.30
C LYS A 579 20.91 -0.83 -32.74
N LEU A 580 20.26 -1.92 -33.14
CA LEU A 580 18.84 -1.94 -33.48
C LEU A 580 17.98 -1.65 -32.24
N ILE A 581 18.25 -2.33 -31.12
CA ILE A 581 17.52 -2.13 -29.87
C ILE A 581 17.71 -0.70 -29.35
N SER A 582 18.95 -0.19 -29.34
CA SER A 582 19.24 1.16 -28.85
C SER A 582 18.65 2.27 -29.73
N LYS A 583 18.63 2.10 -31.07
CA LYS A 583 17.99 3.09 -31.97
C LYS A 583 16.47 3.07 -31.88
N GLY A 584 15.85 1.89 -31.68
CA GLY A 584 14.40 1.70 -31.63
C GLY A 584 13.64 1.95 -32.95
N ARG A 585 14.20 2.73 -33.88
CA ARG A 585 13.62 3.04 -35.20
C ARG A 585 14.73 3.18 -36.23
N VAL A 586 14.47 2.70 -37.44
CA VAL A 586 15.41 2.74 -38.57
C VAL A 586 14.71 3.34 -39.79
N LEU A 587 15.36 4.28 -40.47
CA LEU A 587 14.86 4.82 -41.74
C LEU A 587 15.45 4.00 -42.90
N THR A 588 14.61 3.22 -43.58
CA THR A 588 15.04 2.32 -44.66
C THR A 588 15.38 3.10 -45.93
N MET A 589 16.01 2.44 -46.90
CA MET A 589 16.35 3.02 -48.20
C MET A 589 15.10 3.35 -49.04
N ALA A 590 13.93 2.82 -48.67
CA ALA A 590 12.63 3.23 -49.20
C ALA A 590 12.09 4.52 -48.56
N ASN A 591 12.89 5.20 -47.72
CA ASN A 591 12.50 6.38 -46.94
C ASN A 591 11.28 6.12 -46.03
N GLN A 592 11.22 4.91 -45.45
CA GLN A 592 10.15 4.48 -44.58
C GLN A 592 10.70 4.10 -43.20
N ILE A 593 9.95 4.41 -42.16
CA ILE A 593 10.38 4.17 -40.79
C ILE A 593 9.99 2.74 -40.38
N LEU A 594 11.00 1.95 -40.04
CA LEU A 594 10.86 0.63 -39.45
C LEU A 594 11.02 0.76 -37.94
N ALA A 595 9.94 0.53 -37.19
CA ALA A 595 10.01 0.45 -35.73
C ALA A 595 10.61 -0.90 -35.30
N VAL A 596 11.40 -0.89 -34.24
CA VAL A 596 11.98 -2.07 -33.60
C VAL A 596 11.25 -2.27 -32.28
N ASN A 597 10.45 -3.33 -32.19
CA ASN A 597 9.70 -3.71 -31.01
C ASN A 597 10.25 -5.01 -30.42
N ILE A 598 9.96 -5.26 -29.15
CA ILE A 598 10.34 -6.49 -28.45
C ILE A 598 9.05 -7.15 -27.97
N SER A 599 8.87 -8.44 -28.26
CA SER A 599 7.72 -9.22 -27.80
C SER A 599 7.82 -9.53 -26.31
N GLU A 600 6.72 -9.97 -25.70
CA GLU A 600 6.70 -10.43 -24.30
C GLU A 600 7.66 -11.60 -24.06
N GLU A 601 7.97 -12.39 -25.08
CA GLU A 601 8.95 -13.49 -25.05
C GLU A 601 10.41 -13.04 -25.31
N GLY A 602 10.64 -11.74 -25.49
CA GLY A 602 11.96 -11.17 -25.76
C GLY A 602 12.40 -11.27 -27.22
N ARG A 603 11.47 -11.54 -28.14
CA ARG A 603 11.77 -11.63 -29.57
C ARG A 603 11.76 -10.25 -30.22
N LEU A 604 12.75 -9.93 -31.04
CA LEU A 604 12.76 -8.67 -31.80
C LEU A 604 11.79 -8.76 -32.98
N LEU A 605 10.97 -7.73 -33.12
CA LEU A 605 9.93 -7.58 -34.14
C LEU A 605 10.17 -6.28 -34.91
N LEU A 606 10.02 -6.31 -36.24
CA LEU A 606 10.23 -5.16 -37.11
C LEU A 606 8.95 -4.73 -37.82
N GLY A 607 8.77 -3.41 -37.89
CA GLY A 607 7.68 -2.79 -38.64
C GLY A 607 6.32 -2.90 -37.94
N PRO A 608 5.26 -2.39 -38.60
CA PRO A 608 3.92 -2.30 -38.02
C PRO A 608 3.26 -3.67 -37.79
N GLU A 609 3.52 -4.63 -38.69
CA GLU A 609 2.99 -6.01 -38.60
C GLU A 609 3.77 -6.87 -37.60
N GLY A 610 4.85 -6.34 -36.99
CA GLY A 610 5.65 -7.07 -36.00
C GLY A 610 6.35 -8.29 -36.59
N VAL A 611 7.07 -8.13 -37.71
CA VAL A 611 7.75 -9.25 -38.38
C VAL A 611 8.93 -9.75 -37.53
N PRO A 612 8.98 -11.04 -37.15
CA PRO A 612 10.01 -11.52 -36.25
C PRO A 612 11.38 -11.69 -36.92
N LEU A 613 12.45 -11.38 -36.18
CA LEU A 613 13.80 -11.84 -36.54
C LEU A 613 13.95 -13.33 -36.19
N ARG A 614 14.55 -14.08 -37.12
CA ARG A 614 14.90 -15.50 -36.99
C ARG A 614 16.37 -15.69 -36.67
N ARG A 615 17.24 -15.04 -37.46
CA ARG A 615 18.69 -15.03 -37.30
C ARG A 615 19.16 -13.60 -37.34
N VAL A 616 20.21 -13.30 -36.60
CA VAL A 616 20.66 -11.94 -36.38
C VAL A 616 22.16 -11.84 -36.52
N ASP A 617 22.63 -10.66 -36.87
CA ASP A 617 24.06 -10.32 -36.90
C ASP A 617 24.91 -11.20 -37.83
N VAL A 618 24.38 -11.65 -38.98
CA VAL A 618 25.19 -12.35 -39.98
C VAL A 618 26.15 -11.36 -40.62
N LEU A 619 27.43 -11.45 -40.25
CA LEU A 619 28.46 -10.48 -40.65
C LEU A 619 28.90 -10.67 -42.11
N ALA A 620 29.07 -9.56 -42.82
CA ALA A 620 29.57 -9.49 -44.19
C ALA A 620 30.65 -8.41 -44.31
N ALA A 621 31.47 -8.47 -45.36
CA ALA A 621 32.54 -7.50 -45.62
C ALA A 621 32.04 -6.05 -45.75
N ASN A 622 30.82 -5.87 -46.27
CA ASN A 622 30.21 -4.57 -46.51
C ASN A 622 28.92 -4.34 -45.71
N GLY A 623 28.70 -5.09 -44.61
CA GLY A 623 27.51 -4.86 -43.77
C GLY A 623 27.09 -6.02 -42.88
N VAL A 624 25.79 -6.10 -42.60
CA VAL A 624 25.18 -7.15 -41.77
C VAL A 624 23.83 -7.58 -42.33
N ILE A 625 23.51 -8.87 -42.19
CA ILE A 625 22.22 -9.44 -42.59
C ILE A 625 21.46 -9.90 -41.34
N HIS A 626 20.18 -9.55 -41.25
CA HIS A 626 19.23 -10.07 -40.28
C HIS A 626 18.15 -10.84 -41.02
N MET A 627 17.96 -12.12 -40.69
CA MET A 627 16.95 -12.96 -41.32
C MET A 627 15.58 -12.78 -40.66
N LEU A 628 14.53 -12.66 -41.46
CA LEU A 628 13.15 -12.49 -41.01
C LEU A 628 12.28 -13.72 -41.29
N GLU A 629 11.28 -13.97 -40.45
CA GLU A 629 10.22 -14.99 -40.69
C GLU A 629 9.03 -14.45 -41.50
N GLY A 630 9.09 -13.18 -41.91
CA GLY A 630 8.07 -12.54 -42.73
C GLY A 630 8.70 -11.55 -43.70
N ILE A 631 7.86 -10.89 -44.49
CA ILE A 631 8.26 -9.85 -45.42
C ILE A 631 7.82 -8.50 -44.86
N LEU A 632 8.74 -7.53 -44.86
CA LEU A 632 8.43 -6.14 -44.55
C LEU A 632 7.73 -5.53 -45.75
N LEU A 633 6.40 -5.44 -45.70
CA LEU A 633 5.60 -4.83 -46.76
C LEU A 633 5.47 -3.31 -46.52
N PRO A 634 5.99 -2.47 -47.44
CA PRO A 634 5.71 -1.04 -47.46
C PRO A 634 4.20 -0.74 -47.44
N PRO A 635 3.74 0.30 -46.71
CA PRO A 635 2.34 0.72 -46.72
C PRO A 635 1.85 1.15 -48.11
N THR A 636 2.78 1.61 -48.95
CA THR A 636 2.56 1.96 -50.36
C THR A 636 2.33 0.75 -51.28
N ILE A 637 2.63 -0.46 -50.79
CA ILE A 637 2.32 -1.74 -51.44
C ILE A 637 1.02 -2.30 -50.87
N LEU A 638 0.69 -2.09 -49.59
CA LEU A 638 -0.51 -2.67 -48.97
C LEU A 638 -1.87 -2.46 -49.69
N PRO A 639 -2.09 -1.48 -50.60
CA PRO A 639 -3.18 -1.58 -51.56
C PRO A 639 -2.81 -2.41 -52.82
N ILE A 640 -2.54 -3.73 -52.71
CA ILE A 640 -2.32 -4.62 -53.89
C ILE A 640 -3.59 -5.33 -54.39
N LEU A 641 -4.78 -4.89 -53.99
CA LEU A 641 -5.97 -5.16 -54.80
C LEU A 641 -6.29 -3.89 -55.57
N PRO A 642 -6.02 -3.83 -56.89
CA PRO A 642 -6.81 -2.96 -57.74
C PRO A 642 -8.26 -3.27 -57.41
N LYS A 643 -9.12 -2.26 -57.38
CA LYS A 643 -10.56 -2.45 -57.42
C LYS A 643 -10.93 -3.24 -58.69
N LEU A 644 -10.82 -4.57 -58.66
CA LEU A 644 -11.40 -5.46 -59.64
C LEU A 644 -12.87 -5.60 -59.25
N CYS A 645 -13.67 -4.65 -59.71
CA CYS A 645 -15.12 -4.59 -59.52
C CYS A 645 -15.88 -5.68 -60.32
N ASN A 646 -15.37 -6.91 -60.37
CA ASN A 646 -15.99 -8.00 -61.14
C ASN A 646 -16.48 -9.18 -60.27
N GLU A 647 -16.37 -9.14 -58.94
CA GLU A 647 -17.04 -10.12 -58.09
C GLU A 647 -18.49 -9.69 -57.80
N LYS A 648 -19.45 -10.38 -58.43
CA LYS A 648 -20.85 -10.36 -58.00
C LYS A 648 -21.00 -11.36 -56.85
N GLN A 649 -21.21 -10.85 -55.64
CA GLN A 649 -21.62 -11.68 -54.50
C GLN A 649 -23.12 -11.91 -54.56
N HIS A 650 -23.54 -13.18 -54.53
CA HIS A 650 -24.93 -13.57 -54.31
C HIS A 650 -25.12 -13.92 -52.84
N ALA A 651 -25.95 -13.14 -52.13
CA ALA A 651 -26.40 -13.51 -50.80
C ALA A 651 -27.60 -14.48 -50.93
N VAL A 652 -27.43 -15.72 -50.47
CA VAL A 652 -28.57 -16.63 -50.29
C VAL A 652 -29.26 -16.23 -48.98
N VAL A 653 -30.38 -15.53 -49.08
CA VAL A 653 -31.25 -15.26 -47.93
C VAL A 653 -32.05 -16.52 -47.66
N ALA A 654 -31.61 -17.30 -46.67
CA ALA A 654 -32.41 -18.40 -46.13
C ALA A 654 -33.57 -17.79 -45.30
N VAL A 655 -34.76 -17.73 -45.89
CA VAL A 655 -35.98 -17.39 -45.15
C VAL A 655 -36.40 -18.61 -44.36
N SER A 656 -36.21 -18.57 -43.04
CA SER A 656 -36.74 -19.59 -42.13
C SER A 656 -38.23 -19.30 -41.89
N LEU A 657 -39.10 -20.15 -42.42
CA LEU A 657 -40.53 -20.14 -42.12
C LEU A 657 -40.73 -20.88 -40.79
N TYR A 658 -40.83 -20.13 -39.68
CA TYR A 658 -41.40 -20.66 -38.44
C TYR A 658 -42.91 -20.43 -38.42
N PRO A 659 -43.72 -21.43 -38.02
CA PRO A 659 -45.16 -21.29 -37.91
C PRO A 659 -45.54 -20.35 -36.75
N LEU A 660 -46.50 -19.48 -37.04
CA LEU A 660 -47.10 -18.51 -36.12
C LEU A 660 -47.70 -19.20 -34.88
N SER A 661 -47.22 -18.84 -33.68
CA SER A 661 -48.02 -18.90 -32.46
C SER A 661 -48.11 -17.51 -31.83
N SER A 662 -49.30 -16.92 -31.99
CA SER A 662 -49.95 -15.87 -31.19
C SER A 662 -49.16 -15.18 -30.07
N SER A 663 -48.88 -13.90 -30.23
CA SER A 663 -49.35 -12.83 -29.33
C SER A 663 -48.91 -11.47 -29.87
N TRP A 664 -49.83 -10.52 -29.80
CA TRP A 664 -49.66 -9.16 -30.29
C TRP A 664 -48.77 -8.39 -29.32
N ASP A 665 -47.83 -7.60 -29.83
CA ASP A 665 -47.65 -6.22 -29.36
C ASP A 665 -46.80 -5.42 -30.35
N ALA A 666 -47.28 -4.22 -30.63
CA ALA A 666 -46.71 -3.24 -31.53
C ALA A 666 -45.40 -2.66 -30.98
N LEU A 667 -44.49 -2.24 -31.85
CA LEU A 667 -43.79 -0.94 -31.79
C LEU A 667 -42.92 -0.71 -33.03
N SER A 668 -42.98 0.53 -33.50
CA SER A 668 -42.54 1.11 -34.77
C SER A 668 -41.01 1.14 -34.99
N PRO A 669 -40.52 1.29 -36.24
CA PRO A 669 -39.09 1.38 -36.53
C PRO A 669 -38.56 2.83 -36.46
N PRO A 670 -37.31 3.05 -36.02
CA PRO A 670 -36.56 4.27 -36.35
C PRO A 670 -35.66 4.08 -37.59
N PRO A 671 -35.24 5.19 -38.23
CA PRO A 671 -34.86 5.22 -39.64
C PRO A 671 -33.36 5.00 -39.90
N LEU A 672 -33.06 4.54 -41.12
CA LEU A 672 -31.74 4.51 -41.74
C LEU A 672 -31.17 5.93 -41.92
N PRO A 673 -29.87 6.16 -41.66
CA PRO A 673 -29.14 7.26 -42.28
C PRO A 673 -28.49 6.80 -43.60
N LEU A 674 -28.85 7.50 -44.67
CA LEU A 674 -28.06 7.64 -45.89
C LEU A 674 -26.77 8.42 -45.56
N LEU A 675 -25.64 8.03 -46.17
CA LEU A 675 -24.52 8.88 -46.65
C LEU A 675 -23.45 7.94 -47.26
N TRP A 676 -23.31 7.92 -48.59
CA TRP A 676 -22.29 8.61 -49.43
C TRP A 676 -20.86 8.15 -49.20
#